data_AF-A0A2E5HR06-F1
#
_entry.id   AF-A0A2E5HR06-F1
#
_cell.length_a   1.000
_cell.length_b   1.000
_cell.length_c   1.000
_cell.angle_alpha   90.00
_cell.angle_beta   90.00
_cell.angle_gamma   90.00
#
_symmetry.space_group_name_H-M   'P 1'
#
loop_
_entity.id
_entity.type
_entity.pdbx_description
1 polymer ?
#
loop_
_entity_poly.entity_id
_entity_poly.type
_entity_poly.pdbx_seq_one_letter_code
_entity_poly.pdbx_strand_id
1 'polypeptide(L)'
;MSDRKNTNELVLSDGEYAYTQDTTSGIIKIHTGPLVINIPGQDIPVVYNSETSRFERVSLHDAVKHHPIAPQGYYCVLWNPAEDERHPEDKSKAVAPALQIGQRVNIPGPCTFALWPRQSAKVIEGHHLRSNQYLLVRIYDEEAARSNWSSAIVKPATGPAAEDERGEGVVVEVAGDVPEDLSVGRQIIIRGTEVSFYVPPTGVEVVEAEGRYVRDALTLERLEYSILVDEDGNKRYERGPAVVFPRPTEHFYFEERDHGERSRVFRPIELNPIQGIHVKVIADYTDELTGRSYSEGEELFITGEDTPIYFPRQEHSLISYDGRSKHFATAVPAGEARYVMQRKTGEIRMVAGPTMLLPNPCDEVIVRRALTEQECALWYPSNTEALEYNRKLRQLATRAPTTRSGAVSEGQVQRSKRRGGGRKGMRKEKGAVMEASHTSSDVALIAADEFSRGSTFNEPRTLTLMTRFAGVPTINVWTDYAVMLVSRKTGARRVEQGPMTALLAYDETLEVLKLSTGTPKDNRQVLETVYLKVRNNRVSHVVSARTSDHVPVRLKLALRVNFEGDDPSRWFALEDYVGYLCDHVQSVLKAQVRGLTVEAFAERASGLVRDALLGAPDERGERPGTAFAENGMRLFDLDLLEVEVQDATIASLLSQARQQMVRSNIELAAAQRKLEAERRLESLVRERASIEAETASHQARLEREQIERELTLNLERLTAATREHSERLAAQQAKDAVADAGHEASLERKRKNAEFERGVEEALQHLRVALISAETQATVQRLGAVQEGFSEALLALGNQETLVKVADALSVQQLLGGRNLPEVVTRVFENTPLDTVMRTVQERAAVVHTNGQSGRVTTVSDS
;
A
#
# COMPACT_ATOMS: atom_id res chain seq x y z
N MET A 1 -48.79 17.38 -108.60
CA MET A 1 -49.94 18.28 -108.39
C MET A 1 -49.37 19.62 -107.94
N SER A 2 -49.49 20.76 -108.60
CA SER A 2 -50.00 21.16 -109.93
C SER A 2 -49.52 22.61 -110.12
N ASP A 3 -49.17 22.99 -111.35
CA ASP A 3 -49.18 24.35 -111.90
C ASP A 3 -48.42 25.50 -111.19
N ARG A 4 -47.15 25.66 -111.59
CA ARG A 4 -46.43 26.95 -111.57
C ARG A 4 -46.99 27.88 -112.66
N LYS A 5 -47.99 28.70 -112.32
CA LYS A 5 -48.37 29.92 -113.05
C LYS A 5 -48.85 30.99 -112.05
N ASN A 6 -47.90 31.79 -111.55
CA ASN A 6 -48.02 33.21 -111.19
C ASN A 6 -46.77 33.62 -110.39
N THR A 7 -45.80 34.26 -111.05
CA THR A 7 -44.50 34.59 -110.45
C THR A 7 -44.56 35.76 -109.43
N ASN A 8 -45.74 36.36 -109.21
CA ASN A 8 -45.93 37.57 -108.36
C ASN A 8 -47.12 37.48 -107.37
N GLU A 9 -47.71 36.30 -107.16
CA GLU A 9 -48.84 36.13 -106.23
C GLU A 9 -48.35 35.69 -104.85
N LEU A 10 -48.66 36.48 -103.82
CA LEU A 10 -48.38 36.21 -102.42
C LEU A 10 -49.68 35.80 -101.72
N VAL A 11 -49.74 34.58 -101.25
CA VAL A 11 -50.86 34.06 -100.45
C VAL A 11 -50.44 34.14 -98.99
N LEU A 12 -51.13 34.95 -98.19
CA LEU A 12 -50.98 34.98 -96.74
C LEU A 12 -52.09 34.13 -96.13
N SER A 13 -51.70 33.15 -95.33
CA SER A 13 -52.60 32.30 -94.55
C SER A 13 -53.07 33.03 -93.29
N ASP A 14 -53.99 32.42 -92.55
CA ASP A 14 -54.38 32.95 -91.24
C ASP A 14 -53.16 32.97 -90.28
N GLY A 15 -53.01 34.05 -89.53
CA GLY A 15 -51.85 34.25 -88.66
C GLY A 15 -50.53 34.60 -89.37
N GLU A 16 -50.57 34.94 -90.66
CA GLU A 16 -49.40 35.37 -91.44
C GLU A 16 -49.51 36.83 -91.90
N TYR A 17 -48.39 37.54 -91.92
CA TYR A 17 -48.29 38.89 -92.47
C TYR A 17 -47.01 39.07 -93.30
N ALA A 18 -47.00 40.06 -94.17
CA ALA A 18 -45.82 40.44 -94.95
C ALA A 18 -45.75 41.95 -95.17
N TYR A 19 -44.53 42.47 -95.36
CA TYR A 19 -44.31 43.86 -95.69
C TYR A 19 -43.92 44.04 -97.16
N THR A 20 -44.45 45.08 -97.79
CA THR A 20 -44.05 45.53 -99.12
C THR A 20 -43.66 47.00 -99.08
N GLN A 21 -42.50 47.34 -99.65
CA GLN A 21 -42.04 48.70 -99.82
C GLN A 21 -42.32 49.19 -101.24
N ASP A 22 -43.03 50.30 -101.37
CA ASP A 22 -43.19 50.99 -102.65
C ASP A 22 -41.87 51.66 -103.05
N THR A 23 -41.36 51.34 -104.24
CA THR A 23 -40.09 51.87 -104.77
C THR A 23 -40.17 53.37 -105.08
N THR A 24 -41.38 53.92 -105.29
CA THR A 24 -41.61 55.32 -105.67
C THR A 24 -41.79 56.21 -104.44
N SER A 25 -42.68 55.80 -103.51
CA SER A 25 -43.01 56.58 -102.31
C SER A 25 -42.15 56.22 -101.09
N GLY A 26 -41.48 55.06 -101.11
CA GLY A 26 -40.74 54.52 -99.97
C GLY A 26 -41.62 54.02 -98.82
N ILE A 27 -42.96 54.14 -98.94
CA ILE A 27 -43.93 53.74 -97.92
C ILE A 27 -43.94 52.22 -97.82
N ILE A 28 -43.93 51.73 -96.57
CA ILE A 28 -44.00 50.31 -96.26
C ILE A 28 -45.43 50.00 -95.85
N LYS A 29 -46.06 49.09 -96.59
CA LYS A 29 -47.40 48.59 -96.33
C LYS A 29 -47.31 47.24 -95.66
N ILE A 30 -48.14 47.01 -94.66
CA ILE A 30 -48.38 45.67 -94.11
C ILE A 30 -49.59 45.05 -94.81
N HIS A 31 -49.46 43.77 -95.07
CA HIS A 31 -50.55 42.92 -95.49
C HIS A 31 -50.73 41.82 -94.45
N THR A 32 -51.94 41.70 -93.91
CA THR A 32 -52.28 40.69 -92.90
C THR A 32 -53.22 39.66 -93.52
N GLY A 33 -52.91 38.38 -93.32
CA GLY A 33 -53.74 37.28 -93.81
C GLY A 33 -55.05 37.11 -93.05
N PRO A 34 -55.94 36.21 -93.49
CA PRO A 34 -55.85 35.45 -94.73
C PRO A 34 -56.22 36.31 -95.97
N LEU A 35 -55.25 36.58 -96.84
CA LEU A 35 -55.39 37.50 -97.98
C LEU A 35 -54.47 37.10 -99.13
N VAL A 36 -55.00 37.08 -100.35
CA VAL A 36 -54.23 36.84 -101.59
C VAL A 36 -53.90 38.16 -102.25
N ILE A 37 -52.62 38.38 -102.54
CA ILE A 37 -52.11 39.67 -103.05
C ILE A 37 -51.26 39.42 -104.27
N ASN A 38 -51.59 40.13 -105.36
CA ASN A 38 -50.70 40.24 -106.50
C ASN A 38 -49.80 41.46 -106.30
N ILE A 39 -48.49 41.24 -106.15
CA ILE A 39 -47.53 42.32 -105.88
C ILE A 39 -47.20 43.01 -107.21
N PRO A 40 -47.51 44.31 -107.38
CA PRO A 40 -47.16 45.06 -108.58
C PRO A 40 -45.64 45.24 -108.66
N GLY A 41 -45.07 45.36 -109.86
CA GLY A 41 -43.61 45.50 -110.05
C GLY A 41 -42.97 46.76 -109.42
N GLN A 42 -43.77 47.65 -108.83
CA GLN A 42 -43.33 48.82 -108.08
C GLN A 42 -43.18 48.55 -106.57
N ASP A 43 -43.79 47.49 -106.05
CA ASP A 43 -43.72 47.10 -104.64
C ASP A 43 -42.70 45.95 -104.48
N ILE A 44 -41.76 46.10 -103.55
CA ILE A 44 -40.72 45.11 -103.26
C ILE A 44 -40.99 44.49 -101.89
N PRO A 45 -40.98 43.15 -101.76
CA PRO A 45 -41.08 42.48 -100.46
C PRO A 45 -39.87 42.81 -99.56
N VAL A 46 -40.14 43.18 -98.32
CA VAL A 46 -39.11 43.55 -97.33
C VAL A 46 -39.37 42.87 -95.98
N VAL A 47 -38.31 42.65 -95.21
CA VAL A 47 -38.39 42.20 -93.82
C VAL A 47 -37.72 43.24 -92.93
N TYR A 48 -38.34 43.51 -91.78
CA TYR A 48 -37.72 44.35 -90.77
C TYR A 48 -36.75 43.52 -89.93
N ASN A 49 -35.46 43.89 -89.95
CA ASN A 49 -34.46 43.32 -89.06
C ASN A 49 -34.34 44.21 -87.83
N SER A 50 -34.72 43.69 -86.66
CA SER A 50 -34.72 44.43 -85.39
C SER A 50 -33.31 44.74 -84.89
N GLU A 51 -32.30 43.94 -85.22
CA GLU A 51 -30.91 44.15 -84.78
C GLU A 51 -30.25 45.29 -85.54
N THR A 52 -30.48 45.36 -86.85
CA THR A 52 -29.90 46.42 -87.71
C THR A 52 -30.82 47.63 -87.86
N SER A 53 -32.06 47.54 -87.34
CA SER A 53 -33.13 48.55 -87.48
C SER A 53 -33.40 48.96 -88.94
N ARG A 54 -33.15 48.07 -89.90
CA ARG A 54 -33.28 48.31 -91.34
C ARG A 54 -34.26 47.33 -91.97
N PHE A 55 -34.86 47.78 -93.07
CA PHE A 55 -35.63 46.90 -93.94
C PHE A 55 -34.71 46.28 -94.97
N GLU A 56 -34.69 44.96 -95.01
CA GLU A 56 -33.90 44.17 -95.94
C GLU A 56 -34.81 43.65 -97.06
N ARG A 57 -34.33 43.74 -98.30
CA ARG A 57 -35.05 43.22 -99.46
C ARG A 57 -34.89 41.70 -99.47
N VAL A 58 -36.01 41.00 -99.49
CA VAL A 58 -36.04 39.53 -99.42
C VAL A 58 -36.85 38.95 -100.58
N SER A 59 -36.84 37.62 -100.73
CA SER A 59 -37.72 36.95 -101.69
C SER A 59 -39.19 37.00 -101.21
N LEU A 60 -40.14 36.75 -102.11
CA LEU A 60 -41.57 36.72 -101.78
C LEU A 60 -41.91 35.72 -100.66
N HIS A 61 -41.23 34.57 -100.64
CA HIS A 61 -41.43 33.53 -99.63
C HIS A 61 -40.85 33.94 -98.26
N ASP A 62 -39.68 34.57 -98.26
CA ASP A 62 -38.99 34.96 -97.02
C ASP A 62 -39.60 36.21 -96.35
N ALA A 63 -40.48 36.92 -97.07
CA ALA A 63 -41.23 38.08 -96.57
C ALA A 63 -42.42 37.69 -95.68
N VAL A 64 -42.88 36.45 -95.74
CA VAL A 64 -43.98 35.94 -94.91
C VAL A 64 -43.46 35.72 -93.49
N LYS A 65 -44.16 36.30 -92.52
CA LYS A 65 -43.89 36.15 -91.08
C LYS A 65 -45.16 35.72 -90.38
N HIS A 66 -45.02 34.92 -89.33
CA HIS A 66 -46.13 34.53 -88.47
C HIS A 66 -46.38 35.58 -87.40
N HIS A 67 -47.64 35.73 -86.98
CA HIS A 67 -48.01 36.52 -85.81
C HIS A 67 -47.22 36.01 -84.59
N PRO A 68 -46.66 36.90 -83.76
CA PRO A 68 -46.20 36.50 -82.43
C PRO A 68 -47.38 35.94 -81.63
N ILE A 69 -47.32 34.66 -81.28
CA ILE A 69 -48.33 33.99 -80.49
C ILE A 69 -47.81 33.88 -79.05
N ALA A 70 -48.41 34.63 -78.14
CA ALA A 70 -48.21 34.44 -76.70
C ALA A 70 -49.41 33.64 -76.16
N PRO A 71 -49.26 32.34 -75.86
CA PRO A 71 -50.32 31.55 -75.24
C PRO A 71 -50.56 31.98 -73.78
N GLN A 72 -51.58 31.44 -73.14
CA GLN A 72 -51.86 31.74 -71.73
C GLN A 72 -50.64 31.42 -70.86
N GLY A 73 -50.28 32.35 -69.96
CA GLY A 73 -49.10 32.23 -69.12
C GLY A 73 -47.80 32.73 -69.75
N TYR A 74 -47.82 33.18 -71.01
CA TYR A 74 -46.72 33.89 -71.67
C TYR A 74 -47.04 35.38 -71.75
N TYR A 75 -46.04 36.21 -72.01
CA TYR A 75 -46.22 37.63 -72.30
C TYR A 75 -45.37 38.06 -73.49
N CYS A 76 -45.85 39.06 -74.21
CA CYS A 76 -45.20 39.64 -75.37
C CYS A 76 -44.57 40.97 -74.99
N VAL A 77 -43.25 41.10 -75.13
CA VAL A 77 -42.56 42.38 -75.07
C VAL A 77 -42.59 42.99 -76.46
N LEU A 78 -43.40 44.03 -76.64
CA LEU A 78 -43.56 44.75 -77.90
C LEU A 78 -42.70 46.01 -77.91
N TRP A 79 -41.84 46.17 -78.91
CA TRP A 79 -41.09 47.40 -79.14
C TRP A 79 -41.80 48.28 -80.15
N ASN A 80 -41.78 49.60 -79.89
CA ASN A 80 -42.41 50.63 -80.71
C ASN A 80 -43.93 50.46 -80.84
N PRO A 81 -44.69 50.45 -79.71
CA PRO A 81 -46.14 50.32 -79.75
C PRO A 81 -46.79 51.45 -80.59
N ALA A 82 -47.99 51.19 -81.11
CA ALA A 82 -48.76 52.22 -81.81
C ALA A 82 -49.37 53.19 -80.79
N GLU A 83 -49.43 54.48 -81.10
CA GLU A 83 -50.04 55.48 -80.21
C GLU A 83 -51.51 55.18 -79.89
N ASP A 84 -52.25 54.59 -80.83
CA ASP A 84 -53.66 54.21 -80.65
C ASP A 84 -53.83 52.83 -80.00
N GLU A 85 -52.75 52.14 -79.61
CA GLU A 85 -52.71 50.77 -79.08
C GLU A 85 -53.35 49.70 -80.02
N ARG A 86 -53.67 50.07 -81.26
CA ARG A 86 -54.28 49.17 -82.26
C ARG A 86 -53.24 48.37 -83.01
N HIS A 87 -53.56 47.11 -83.24
CA HIS A 87 -52.82 46.21 -84.12
C HIS A 87 -53.42 46.21 -85.53
N PRO A 88 -52.67 45.80 -86.56
CA PRO A 88 -53.18 45.62 -87.92
C PRO A 88 -54.35 44.63 -87.92
N GLU A 89 -55.46 45.00 -88.56
CA GLU A 89 -56.65 44.14 -88.68
C GLU A 89 -56.39 42.96 -89.62
N ASP A 90 -56.99 41.81 -89.34
CA ASP A 90 -56.93 40.65 -90.22
C ASP A 90 -57.59 40.95 -91.57
N LYS A 91 -57.06 40.35 -92.65
CA LYS A 91 -57.51 40.57 -94.04
C LYS A 91 -57.39 42.02 -94.54
N SER A 92 -56.54 42.83 -93.93
CA SER A 92 -56.38 44.24 -94.29
C SER A 92 -55.05 44.54 -94.98
N LYS A 93 -55.03 45.66 -95.71
CA LYS A 93 -53.83 46.31 -96.21
C LYS A 93 -53.73 47.67 -95.54
N ALA A 94 -52.68 47.90 -94.79
CA ALA A 94 -52.56 49.11 -93.99
C ALA A 94 -51.13 49.68 -94.01
N VAL A 95 -51.02 50.94 -93.61
CA VAL A 95 -49.74 51.61 -93.35
C VAL A 95 -49.66 51.83 -91.83
N ALA A 96 -48.44 51.78 -91.28
CA ALA A 96 -48.24 51.99 -89.85
C ALA A 96 -48.83 53.34 -89.39
N PRO A 97 -49.61 53.36 -88.29
CA PRO A 97 -49.93 54.60 -87.59
C PRO A 97 -48.66 55.20 -86.95
N ALA A 98 -48.79 56.34 -86.28
CA ALA A 98 -47.69 56.89 -85.49
C ALA A 98 -47.27 55.87 -84.42
N LEU A 99 -45.98 55.51 -84.42
CA LEU A 99 -45.38 54.57 -83.48
C LEU A 99 -44.56 55.33 -82.45
N GLN A 100 -44.66 54.91 -81.19
CA GLN A 100 -43.85 55.43 -80.08
C GLN A 100 -42.44 54.80 -80.14
N ILE A 101 -41.62 55.30 -81.06
CA ILE A 101 -40.27 54.78 -81.30
C ILE A 101 -39.42 54.88 -80.02
N GLY A 102 -38.84 53.76 -79.59
CA GLY A 102 -37.98 53.67 -78.41
C GLY A 102 -38.70 53.23 -77.13
N GLN A 103 -40.04 53.14 -77.14
CA GLN A 103 -40.80 52.61 -76.02
C GLN A 103 -41.03 51.10 -76.16
N ARG A 104 -41.26 50.44 -75.02
CA ARG A 104 -41.62 49.02 -74.96
C ARG A 104 -42.80 48.81 -74.03
N VAL A 105 -43.67 47.86 -74.38
CA VAL A 105 -44.88 47.51 -73.61
C VAL A 105 -44.91 46.00 -73.40
N ASN A 106 -45.31 45.57 -72.21
CA ASN A 106 -45.50 44.16 -71.88
C ASN A 106 -47.00 43.83 -72.01
N ILE A 107 -47.35 42.94 -72.93
CA ILE A 107 -48.72 42.50 -73.18
C ILE A 107 -48.88 41.07 -72.64
N PRO A 108 -49.72 40.82 -71.62
CA PRO A 108 -49.96 39.47 -71.13
C PRO A 108 -50.77 38.64 -72.13
N GLY A 109 -50.47 37.35 -72.25
CA GLY A 109 -51.21 36.42 -73.08
C GLY A 109 -52.58 36.04 -72.49
N PRO A 110 -53.52 35.51 -73.29
CA PRO A 110 -53.34 35.09 -74.69
C PRO A 110 -53.45 36.25 -75.68
N CYS A 111 -52.41 36.49 -76.48
CA CYS A 111 -52.44 37.49 -77.55
C CYS A 111 -51.80 36.96 -78.85
N THR A 112 -52.43 37.27 -79.98
CA THR A 112 -51.93 37.00 -81.33
C THR A 112 -52.30 38.18 -82.22
N PHE A 113 -51.32 38.81 -82.85
CA PHE A 113 -51.54 39.97 -83.71
C PHE A 113 -50.39 40.14 -84.70
N ALA A 114 -50.65 40.80 -85.83
CA ALA A 114 -49.61 41.19 -86.77
C ALA A 114 -48.79 42.39 -86.24
N LEU A 115 -47.52 42.48 -86.60
CA LEU A 115 -46.67 43.60 -86.20
C LEU A 115 -46.71 44.73 -87.23
N TRP A 116 -46.82 45.98 -86.80
CA TRP A 116 -46.63 47.11 -87.72
C TRP A 116 -45.18 47.17 -88.24
N PRO A 117 -44.94 47.73 -89.44
CA PRO A 117 -43.59 48.01 -89.90
C PRO A 117 -42.78 48.78 -88.84
N ARG A 118 -41.57 48.32 -88.53
CA ARG A 118 -40.68 48.80 -87.43
C ARG A 118 -41.05 48.37 -86.02
N GLN A 119 -42.11 47.58 -85.83
CA GLN A 119 -42.32 46.86 -84.58
C GLN A 119 -41.52 45.56 -84.56
N SER A 120 -41.07 45.20 -83.38
CA SER A 120 -40.55 43.88 -83.07
C SER A 120 -41.24 43.38 -81.81
N ALA A 121 -41.35 42.06 -81.67
CA ALA A 121 -41.96 41.43 -80.50
C ALA A 121 -41.14 40.23 -80.06
N LYS A 122 -41.01 40.04 -78.75
CA LYS A 122 -40.38 38.87 -78.13
C LYS A 122 -41.38 38.24 -77.18
N VAL A 123 -41.72 36.98 -77.46
CA VAL A 123 -42.59 36.19 -76.59
C VAL A 123 -41.71 35.56 -75.51
N ILE A 124 -42.07 35.80 -74.25
CA ILE A 124 -41.36 35.28 -73.07
C ILE A 124 -42.36 34.49 -72.23
N GLU A 125 -41.91 33.35 -71.70
CA GLU A 125 -42.69 32.56 -70.75
C GLU A 125 -42.86 33.33 -69.44
N GLY A 126 -44.06 33.31 -68.86
CA GLY A 126 -44.30 33.84 -67.53
C GLY A 126 -43.49 33.08 -66.49
N HIS A 127 -43.08 33.78 -65.44
CA HIS A 127 -42.05 33.27 -64.55
C HIS A 127 -42.67 32.46 -63.42
N HIS A 128 -42.49 31.14 -63.47
CA HIS A 128 -42.88 30.23 -62.39
C HIS A 128 -41.81 30.19 -61.30
N LEU A 129 -42.24 30.41 -60.05
CA LEU A 129 -41.37 30.48 -58.88
C LEU A 129 -41.70 29.37 -57.90
N ARG A 130 -40.69 28.60 -57.49
CA ARG A 130 -40.76 27.77 -56.30
C ARG A 130 -40.46 28.59 -55.04
N SER A 131 -40.82 28.07 -53.87
CA SER A 131 -40.61 28.75 -52.58
C SER A 131 -39.14 29.15 -52.32
N ASN A 132 -38.18 28.40 -52.86
CA ASN A 132 -36.74 28.68 -52.76
C ASN A 132 -36.15 29.39 -53.98
N GLN A 133 -36.96 30.11 -54.75
CA GLN A 133 -36.53 30.83 -55.95
C GLN A 133 -36.95 32.29 -55.90
N TYR A 134 -36.29 33.13 -56.69
CA TYR A 134 -36.62 34.55 -56.78
C TYR A 134 -36.32 35.12 -58.17
N LEU A 135 -36.97 36.23 -58.50
CA LEU A 135 -36.68 37.03 -59.69
C LEU A 135 -35.96 38.31 -59.28
N LEU A 136 -34.97 38.70 -60.08
CA LEU A 136 -34.44 40.06 -60.02
C LEU A 136 -35.12 40.89 -61.10
N VAL A 137 -35.79 41.95 -60.66
CA VAL A 137 -36.57 42.83 -61.50
C VAL A 137 -35.91 44.21 -61.49
N ARG A 138 -35.77 44.84 -62.64
CA ARG A 138 -35.21 46.19 -62.79
C ARG A 138 -36.26 47.13 -63.37
N ILE A 139 -36.37 48.32 -62.80
CA ILE A 139 -37.21 49.37 -63.37
C ILE A 139 -36.43 50.07 -64.47
N TYR A 140 -37.02 50.15 -65.66
CA TYR A 140 -36.41 50.86 -66.80
C TYR A 140 -37.11 52.18 -67.11
N ASP A 141 -38.37 52.31 -66.70
CA ASP A 141 -39.19 53.50 -66.91
C ASP A 141 -40.10 53.68 -65.68
N GLU A 142 -39.86 54.74 -64.92
CA GLU A 142 -40.53 55.02 -63.64
C GLU A 142 -42.01 55.38 -63.84
N GLU A 143 -42.32 56.23 -64.83
CA GLU A 143 -43.68 56.69 -65.09
C GLU A 143 -44.56 55.54 -65.58
N ALA A 144 -44.01 54.73 -66.49
CA ALA A 144 -44.67 53.53 -66.98
C ALA A 144 -44.82 52.47 -65.87
N ALA A 145 -43.82 52.29 -65.00
CA ALA A 145 -43.87 51.31 -63.91
C ALA A 145 -44.92 51.70 -62.86
N ARG A 146 -45.00 52.97 -62.47
CA ARG A 146 -45.96 53.44 -61.46
C ARG A 146 -47.40 53.37 -61.96
N SER A 147 -47.64 53.70 -63.23
CA SER A 147 -48.98 53.65 -63.83
C SER A 147 -49.47 52.21 -64.06
N ASN A 148 -48.55 51.29 -64.39
CA ASN A 148 -48.87 49.90 -64.71
C ASN A 148 -48.59 48.91 -63.57
N TRP A 149 -48.21 49.36 -62.38
CA TRP A 149 -47.85 48.43 -61.29
C TRP A 149 -48.97 47.45 -60.94
N SER A 150 -50.22 47.94 -60.97
CA SER A 150 -51.42 47.15 -60.73
C SER A 150 -51.80 46.22 -61.91
N SER A 151 -51.22 46.39 -63.10
CA SER A 151 -51.46 45.47 -64.22
C SER A 151 -50.53 44.25 -64.20
N ALA A 152 -49.64 44.13 -63.20
CA ALA A 152 -48.84 42.95 -62.97
C ALA A 152 -49.72 41.74 -62.62
N ILE A 153 -49.52 40.63 -63.32
CA ILE A 153 -50.20 39.36 -63.04
C ILE A 153 -49.36 38.61 -62.00
N VAL A 154 -49.88 38.52 -60.78
CA VAL A 154 -49.22 37.84 -59.65
C VAL A 154 -50.13 36.74 -59.14
N LYS A 155 -49.59 35.53 -58.96
CA LYS A 155 -50.26 34.50 -58.17
C LYS A 155 -49.56 34.37 -56.82
N PRO A 156 -50.24 34.62 -55.69
CA PRO A 156 -49.62 34.46 -54.38
C PRO A 156 -49.23 32.99 -54.14
N ALA A 157 -48.16 32.77 -53.37
CA ALA A 157 -47.70 31.43 -53.00
C ALA A 157 -48.51 30.85 -51.82
N THR A 158 -49.22 31.67 -51.05
CA THR A 158 -50.06 31.25 -49.91
C THR A 158 -51.36 32.04 -49.89
N GLY A 159 -52.42 31.46 -50.44
CA GLY A 159 -53.79 31.98 -50.45
C GLY A 159 -54.78 30.83 -50.63
N PRO A 160 -56.04 30.95 -50.17
CA PRO A 160 -56.99 29.84 -50.19
C PRO A 160 -57.24 29.44 -51.64
N ALA A 161 -57.12 28.14 -51.93
CA ALA A 161 -57.75 27.59 -53.11
C ALA A 161 -59.26 27.78 -52.93
N ALA A 162 -59.82 28.83 -53.51
CA ALA A 162 -61.24 28.88 -53.77
C ALA A 162 -61.53 27.79 -54.80
N GLU A 163 -61.98 26.64 -54.31
CA GLU A 163 -62.68 25.65 -55.12
C GLU A 163 -63.98 26.30 -55.60
N ASP A 164 -63.97 26.90 -56.79
CA ASP A 164 -65.21 27.12 -57.54
C ASP A 164 -65.36 25.98 -58.55
N GLU A 165 -66.36 25.13 -58.29
CA GLU A 165 -66.89 24.14 -59.21
C GLU A 165 -67.51 24.82 -60.43
N ARG A 166 -66.68 25.18 -61.39
CA ARG A 166 -66.93 25.29 -62.85
C ARG A 166 -65.62 25.75 -63.47
N GLY A 167 -64.99 24.87 -64.24
CA GLY A 167 -63.74 25.18 -64.92
C GLY A 167 -63.91 26.34 -65.89
N GLU A 168 -63.54 27.54 -65.45
CA GLU A 168 -63.12 28.72 -66.22
C GLU A 168 -62.76 29.83 -65.24
N GLY A 169 -61.54 30.39 -65.34
CA GLY A 169 -61.14 31.61 -64.64
C GLY A 169 -60.23 31.44 -63.44
N VAL A 170 -58.91 31.45 -63.70
CA VAL A 170 -57.87 31.65 -62.69
C VAL A 170 -58.07 33.03 -62.05
N VAL A 171 -58.34 33.09 -60.75
CA VAL A 171 -58.33 34.35 -59.99
C VAL A 171 -56.88 34.84 -59.91
N VAL A 172 -56.60 35.93 -60.63
CA VAL A 172 -55.33 36.67 -60.61
C VAL A 172 -55.52 37.81 -59.62
N GLU A 173 -54.75 37.83 -58.53
CA GLU A 173 -54.69 39.02 -57.69
C GLU A 173 -53.77 40.06 -58.35
N VAL A 174 -54.33 41.24 -58.56
CA VAL A 174 -53.62 42.47 -58.96
C VAL A 174 -52.68 42.85 -57.82
N ALA A 175 -51.39 43.04 -58.14
CA ALA A 175 -50.36 43.36 -57.15
C ALA A 175 -50.81 44.50 -56.20
N GLY A 176 -50.59 44.30 -54.88
CA GLY A 176 -50.83 45.30 -53.84
C GLY A 176 -49.90 46.53 -53.93
N ASP A 177 -49.98 47.38 -52.89
CA ASP A 177 -49.39 48.73 -52.79
C ASP A 177 -48.11 48.97 -53.61
N VAL A 178 -48.12 50.05 -54.38
CA VAL A 178 -46.99 50.50 -55.21
C VAL A 178 -45.77 50.78 -54.31
N PRO A 179 -44.58 50.22 -54.58
CA PRO A 179 -43.36 50.55 -53.86
C PRO A 179 -43.09 52.05 -53.84
N GLU A 180 -42.67 52.58 -52.69
CA GLU A 180 -42.46 54.03 -52.50
C GLU A 180 -41.41 54.61 -53.45
N ASP A 181 -40.39 53.82 -53.83
CA ASP A 181 -39.28 54.21 -54.71
C ASP A 181 -39.21 53.29 -55.95
N LEU A 182 -39.57 53.86 -57.11
CA LEU A 182 -39.53 53.22 -58.43
C LEU A 182 -38.51 53.89 -59.37
N SER A 183 -37.44 54.47 -58.83
CA SER A 183 -36.41 55.12 -59.64
C SER A 183 -35.81 54.22 -60.74
N VAL A 184 -35.50 54.82 -61.89
CA VAL A 184 -34.91 54.11 -63.04
C VAL A 184 -33.57 53.46 -62.65
N GLY A 185 -33.43 52.17 -62.93
CA GLY A 185 -32.25 51.38 -62.59
C GLY A 185 -32.35 50.67 -61.25
N ARG A 186 -33.34 51.00 -60.41
CA ARG A 186 -33.58 50.30 -59.14
C ARG A 186 -33.94 48.84 -59.42
N GLN A 187 -33.36 47.97 -58.59
CA GLN A 187 -33.59 46.54 -58.63
C GLN A 187 -34.46 46.11 -57.45
N ILE A 188 -35.41 45.22 -57.70
CA ILE A 188 -36.37 44.68 -56.74
C ILE A 188 -36.34 43.16 -56.85
N ILE A 189 -36.48 42.46 -55.73
CA ILE A 189 -36.51 41.01 -55.69
C ILE A 189 -37.93 40.53 -55.42
N ILE A 190 -38.44 39.69 -56.33
CA ILE A 190 -39.72 39.01 -56.17
C ILE A 190 -39.45 37.62 -55.58
N ARG A 191 -39.90 37.40 -54.35
CA ARG A 191 -39.61 36.18 -53.59
C ARG A 191 -40.62 35.08 -53.88
N GLY A 192 -40.13 33.87 -54.13
CA GLY A 192 -40.96 32.69 -54.37
C GLY A 192 -41.78 32.24 -53.17
N THR A 193 -41.42 32.66 -51.95
CA THR A 193 -42.24 32.47 -50.74
C THR A 193 -43.53 33.28 -50.76
N GLU A 194 -43.57 34.37 -51.52
CA GLU A 194 -44.71 35.29 -51.59
C GLU A 194 -45.47 35.11 -52.92
N VAL A 195 -44.75 34.82 -54.00
CA VAL A 195 -45.27 34.75 -55.37
C VAL A 195 -44.91 33.42 -56.03
N SER A 196 -45.90 32.71 -56.58
CA SER A 196 -45.71 31.45 -57.32
C SER A 196 -45.64 31.64 -58.84
N PHE A 197 -46.23 32.71 -59.36
CA PHE A 197 -46.21 33.06 -60.78
C PHE A 197 -46.19 34.57 -60.97
N TYR A 198 -45.33 35.07 -61.85
CA TYR A 198 -45.13 36.50 -62.08
C TYR A 198 -45.01 36.85 -63.56
N VAL A 199 -45.78 37.83 -64.01
CA VAL A 199 -45.60 38.52 -65.29
C VAL A 199 -45.32 40.00 -65.03
N PRO A 200 -44.19 40.55 -65.52
CA PRO A 200 -43.82 41.93 -65.25
C PRO A 200 -44.78 42.92 -65.93
N PRO A 201 -45.22 43.99 -65.24
CA PRO A 201 -45.96 45.06 -65.87
C PRO A 201 -45.06 45.89 -66.80
N THR A 202 -45.66 46.77 -67.59
CA THR A 202 -44.91 47.76 -68.38
C THR A 202 -44.12 48.70 -67.44
N GLY A 203 -42.94 49.14 -67.86
CA GLY A 203 -41.96 49.88 -67.02
C GLY A 203 -41.00 48.99 -66.22
N VAL A 204 -41.27 47.68 -66.17
CA VAL A 204 -40.53 46.71 -65.38
C VAL A 204 -39.95 45.60 -66.26
N GLU A 205 -38.66 45.27 -66.10
CA GLU A 205 -38.01 44.16 -66.80
C GLU A 205 -37.45 43.12 -65.83
N VAL A 206 -37.51 41.84 -66.22
CA VAL A 206 -36.88 40.75 -65.47
C VAL A 206 -35.46 40.57 -65.98
N VAL A 207 -34.48 40.68 -65.08
CA VAL A 207 -33.06 40.63 -65.41
C VAL A 207 -32.61 39.17 -65.56
N GLU A 208 -32.23 38.81 -66.78
CA GLU A 208 -31.68 37.49 -67.09
C GLU A 208 -30.25 37.33 -66.54
N ALA A 209 -29.96 36.19 -65.91
CA ALA A 209 -28.63 35.81 -65.46
C ALA A 209 -28.32 34.37 -65.91
N GLU A 210 -27.17 34.16 -66.55
CA GLU A 210 -26.72 32.83 -67.00
C GLU A 210 -27.75 32.08 -67.89
N GLY A 211 -28.53 32.80 -68.68
CA GLY A 211 -29.55 32.23 -69.57
C GLY A 211 -30.85 31.83 -68.88
N ARG A 212 -31.05 32.23 -67.61
CA ARG A 212 -32.27 31.97 -66.83
C ARG A 212 -32.77 33.26 -66.17
N TYR A 213 -34.09 33.42 -66.11
CA TYR A 213 -34.73 34.53 -65.40
C TYR A 213 -34.90 34.24 -63.90
N VAL A 214 -35.17 32.98 -63.55
CA VAL A 214 -35.38 32.52 -62.17
C VAL A 214 -34.05 32.16 -61.52
N ARG A 215 -33.83 32.69 -60.31
CA ARG A 215 -32.63 32.45 -59.49
C ARG A 215 -32.96 31.59 -58.28
N ASP A 216 -32.00 30.77 -57.84
CA ASP A 216 -32.16 29.94 -56.65
C ASP A 216 -31.70 30.69 -55.39
N ALA A 217 -32.58 30.76 -54.39
CA ALA A 217 -32.29 31.24 -53.05
C ALA A 217 -31.55 30.19 -52.22
N LEU A 218 -30.93 30.60 -51.12
CA LEU A 218 -30.24 29.68 -50.23
C LEU A 218 -31.20 29.16 -49.16
N THR A 219 -31.46 27.85 -49.14
CA THR A 219 -32.21 27.20 -48.07
C THR A 219 -31.27 26.80 -46.96
N LEU A 220 -31.48 27.32 -45.75
CA LEU A 220 -30.74 26.93 -44.55
C LEU A 220 -31.53 25.91 -43.75
N GLU A 221 -30.87 24.85 -43.30
CA GLU A 221 -31.42 23.88 -42.36
C GLU A 221 -31.27 24.36 -40.90
N ARG A 222 -31.66 23.52 -39.93
CA ARG A 222 -31.42 23.80 -38.52
C ARG A 222 -29.92 23.77 -38.23
N LEU A 223 -29.45 24.67 -37.36
CA LEU A 223 -28.02 24.83 -37.03
C LEU A 223 -27.16 25.20 -38.25
N GLU A 224 -27.72 25.99 -39.16
CA GLU A 224 -27.00 26.57 -40.27
C GLU A 224 -27.19 28.08 -40.30
N TYR A 225 -26.19 28.78 -40.81
CA TYR A 225 -26.28 30.20 -41.10
C TYR A 225 -25.57 30.54 -42.41
N SER A 226 -25.93 31.67 -43.00
CA SER A 226 -25.23 32.23 -44.15
C SER A 226 -24.80 33.67 -43.86
N ILE A 227 -23.79 34.11 -44.58
CA ILE A 227 -23.26 35.48 -44.49
C ILE A 227 -23.52 36.15 -45.84
N LEU A 228 -24.22 37.28 -45.83
CA LEU A 228 -24.42 38.13 -46.98
C LEU A 228 -23.58 39.38 -46.80
N VAL A 229 -22.88 39.78 -47.86
CA VAL A 229 -22.05 40.97 -47.88
C VAL A 229 -22.68 41.98 -48.81
N ASP A 230 -22.97 43.16 -48.28
CA ASP A 230 -23.47 44.29 -49.05
C ASP A 230 -22.33 45.06 -49.74
N GLU A 231 -22.65 45.91 -50.71
CA GLU A 231 -21.66 46.77 -51.38
C GLU A 231 -20.95 47.73 -50.40
N ASP A 232 -21.63 48.12 -49.32
CA ASP A 232 -21.08 48.94 -48.24
C ASP A 232 -20.08 48.17 -47.34
N GLY A 233 -19.90 46.86 -47.56
CA GLY A 233 -19.05 45.98 -46.75
C GLY A 233 -19.69 45.48 -45.46
N ASN A 234 -20.92 45.92 -45.16
CA ASN A 234 -21.72 45.40 -44.06
C ASN A 234 -22.08 43.93 -44.27
N LYS A 235 -22.04 43.14 -43.20
CA LYS A 235 -22.32 41.70 -43.23
C LYS A 235 -23.62 41.39 -42.51
N ARG A 236 -24.58 40.79 -43.21
CA ARG A 236 -25.82 40.28 -42.63
C ARG A 236 -25.70 38.78 -42.39
N TYR A 237 -26.08 38.34 -41.20
CA TYR A 237 -26.02 36.95 -40.77
C TYR A 237 -27.43 36.39 -40.65
N GLU A 238 -27.79 35.46 -41.53
CA GLU A 238 -29.12 34.84 -41.56
C GLU A 238 -29.06 33.43 -40.97
N ARG A 239 -29.98 33.11 -40.05
CA ARG A 239 -30.01 31.84 -39.30
C ARG A 239 -31.14 30.95 -39.82
N GLY A 240 -30.87 29.65 -39.95
CA GLY A 240 -31.86 28.65 -40.34
C GLY A 240 -32.72 28.16 -39.17
N PRO A 241 -33.84 27.45 -39.44
CA PRO A 241 -34.32 27.06 -40.77
C PRO A 241 -35.05 28.21 -41.47
N ALA A 242 -34.52 28.65 -42.62
CA ALA A 242 -35.06 29.78 -43.36
C ALA A 242 -34.64 29.72 -44.84
N VAL A 243 -35.47 30.26 -45.72
CA VAL A 243 -35.09 30.52 -47.11
C VAL A 243 -34.52 31.94 -47.18
N VAL A 244 -33.24 32.03 -47.47
CA VAL A 244 -32.50 33.29 -47.47
C VAL A 244 -32.42 33.86 -48.87
N PHE A 245 -33.02 35.04 -49.03
CA PHE A 245 -32.97 35.85 -50.23
C PHE A 245 -31.93 36.97 -50.06
N PRO A 246 -30.98 37.13 -50.99
CA PRO A 246 -30.10 38.31 -50.98
C PRO A 246 -30.92 39.57 -51.26
N ARG A 247 -30.50 40.73 -50.75
CA ARG A 247 -30.95 42.02 -51.29
C ARG A 247 -30.32 42.25 -52.67
N PRO A 248 -30.86 43.18 -53.49
CA PRO A 248 -30.32 43.45 -54.82
C PRO A 248 -28.82 43.79 -54.85
N THR A 249 -28.30 44.42 -53.80
CA THR A 249 -26.88 44.80 -53.65
C THR A 249 -26.05 43.77 -52.88
N GLU A 250 -26.69 42.77 -52.28
CA GLU A 250 -26.01 41.77 -51.47
C GLU A 250 -25.59 40.56 -52.29
N HIS A 251 -24.44 39.99 -51.95
CA HIS A 251 -23.99 38.71 -52.45
C HIS A 251 -23.66 37.77 -51.30
N PHE A 252 -23.76 36.47 -51.55
CA PHE A 252 -23.36 35.47 -50.57
C PHE A 252 -21.85 35.49 -50.39
N TYR A 253 -21.40 35.47 -49.14
CA TYR A 253 -20.01 35.21 -48.82
C TYR A 253 -19.68 33.75 -49.14
N PHE A 254 -18.59 33.53 -49.86
CA PHE A 254 -18.09 32.21 -50.19
C PHE A 254 -16.82 31.93 -49.42
N GLU A 255 -16.76 30.74 -48.84
CA GLU A 255 -15.53 30.19 -48.30
C GLU A 255 -15.07 29.01 -49.17
N GLU A 256 -13.77 29.00 -49.50
CA GLU A 256 -13.14 27.89 -50.21
C GLU A 256 -12.83 26.76 -49.22
N ARG A 257 -13.52 25.63 -49.37
CA ARG A 257 -13.22 24.40 -48.63
C ARG A 257 -12.10 23.61 -49.30
N ASP A 258 -11.56 22.64 -48.57
CA ASP A 258 -10.63 21.65 -49.12
C ASP A 258 -11.22 21.03 -50.40
N HIS A 259 -10.42 20.94 -51.46
CA HIS A 259 -10.82 20.58 -52.84
C HIS A 259 -11.44 21.68 -53.71
N GLY A 260 -11.43 22.94 -53.29
CA GLY A 260 -11.83 24.08 -54.14
C GLY A 260 -13.34 24.25 -54.29
N GLU A 261 -14.12 23.52 -53.48
CA GLU A 261 -15.57 23.67 -53.40
C GLU A 261 -15.91 24.91 -52.55
N ARG A 262 -16.74 25.81 -53.09
CA ARG A 262 -17.15 27.04 -52.41
C ARG A 262 -18.43 26.80 -51.63
N SER A 263 -18.38 26.94 -50.30
CA SER A 263 -19.57 26.88 -49.46
C SER A 263 -20.08 28.28 -49.12
N ARG A 264 -21.40 28.43 -49.15
CA ARG A 264 -22.17 29.59 -48.66
C ARG A 264 -23.00 29.28 -47.42
N VAL A 265 -22.92 28.04 -46.92
CA VAL A 265 -23.59 27.55 -45.72
C VAL A 265 -22.53 27.25 -44.65
N PHE A 266 -22.77 27.77 -43.46
CA PHE A 266 -21.88 27.68 -42.31
C PHE A 266 -22.63 27.09 -41.11
N ARG A 267 -21.89 26.43 -40.22
CA ARG A 267 -22.44 25.90 -38.96
C ARG A 267 -22.03 26.78 -37.79
N PRO A 268 -22.93 27.02 -36.82
CA PRO A 268 -22.62 27.81 -35.65
C PRO A 268 -21.50 27.15 -34.82
N ILE A 269 -20.87 27.96 -33.98
CA ILE A 269 -19.81 27.51 -33.10
C ILE A 269 -20.45 26.81 -31.90
N GLU A 270 -20.34 25.49 -31.86
CA GLU A 270 -20.73 24.71 -30.68
C GLU A 270 -19.65 24.83 -29.60
N LEU A 271 -20.11 25.12 -28.38
CA LEU A 271 -19.31 25.34 -27.18
C LEU A 271 -19.77 24.39 -26.08
N ASN A 272 -18.84 23.59 -25.58
CA ASN A 272 -19.03 22.84 -24.36
C ASN A 272 -18.81 23.74 -23.12
N PRO A 273 -19.28 23.35 -21.92
CA PRO A 273 -19.03 24.10 -20.68
C PRO A 273 -17.53 24.37 -20.40
N ILE A 274 -16.66 23.49 -20.89
CA ILE A 274 -15.20 23.61 -20.78
C ILE A 274 -14.56 24.41 -21.92
N GLN A 275 -15.35 25.12 -22.72
CA GLN A 275 -14.91 25.91 -23.87
C GLN A 275 -15.46 27.33 -23.79
N GLY A 276 -14.74 28.25 -24.41
CA GLY A 276 -15.23 29.61 -24.62
C GLY A 276 -14.58 30.28 -25.82
N ILE A 277 -15.15 31.40 -26.25
CA ILE A 277 -14.65 32.23 -27.35
C ILE A 277 -14.42 33.64 -26.84
N HIS A 278 -13.34 34.26 -27.33
CA HIS A 278 -13.02 35.65 -27.05
C HIS A 278 -13.51 36.52 -28.21
N VAL A 279 -14.40 37.44 -27.91
CA VAL A 279 -15.08 38.30 -28.88
C VAL A 279 -14.79 39.75 -28.54
N LYS A 280 -14.56 40.56 -29.56
CA LYS A 280 -14.54 42.01 -29.44
C LYS A 280 -15.78 42.60 -30.09
N VAL A 281 -16.45 43.50 -29.37
CA VAL A 281 -17.59 44.24 -29.87
C VAL A 281 -17.08 45.35 -30.80
N ILE A 282 -17.58 45.37 -32.03
CA ILE A 282 -17.19 46.33 -33.08
C ILE A 282 -18.28 47.37 -33.38
N ALA A 283 -19.49 47.20 -32.82
CA ALA A 283 -20.57 48.16 -32.91
C ALA A 283 -21.45 48.07 -31.65
N ASP A 284 -22.00 49.20 -31.21
CA ASP A 284 -22.91 49.24 -30.07
C ASP A 284 -24.16 48.41 -30.34
N TYR A 285 -24.53 47.55 -29.39
CA TYR A 285 -25.77 46.78 -29.50
C TYR A 285 -26.34 46.47 -28.12
N THR A 286 -27.64 46.17 -28.08
CA THR A 286 -28.31 45.68 -26.87
C THR A 286 -28.72 44.24 -27.11
N ASP A 287 -28.25 43.34 -26.26
CA ASP A 287 -28.55 41.94 -26.39
C ASP A 287 -29.99 41.68 -25.93
N GLU A 288 -30.82 41.21 -26.86
CA GLU A 288 -32.25 40.96 -26.62
C GLU A 288 -32.50 39.89 -25.54
N LEU A 289 -31.56 38.95 -25.38
CA LEU A 289 -31.67 37.81 -24.46
C LEU A 289 -31.32 38.19 -23.02
N THR A 290 -30.31 39.05 -22.83
CA THR A 290 -29.80 39.43 -21.50
C THR A 290 -30.22 40.84 -21.09
N GLY A 291 -30.74 41.64 -22.01
CA GLY A 291 -31.07 43.05 -21.81
C GLY A 291 -29.86 43.96 -21.53
N ARG A 292 -28.63 43.44 -21.69
CA ARG A 292 -27.40 44.20 -21.50
C ARG A 292 -27.01 44.93 -22.78
N SER A 293 -26.64 46.19 -22.64
CA SER A 293 -26.05 46.98 -23.71
C SER A 293 -24.54 46.84 -23.67
N TYR A 294 -23.94 46.64 -24.83
CA TYR A 294 -22.50 46.53 -25.04
C TYR A 294 -22.03 47.67 -25.94
N SER A 295 -20.86 48.22 -25.62
CA SER A 295 -20.27 49.32 -26.39
C SER A 295 -19.12 48.86 -27.29
N GLU A 296 -18.89 49.60 -28.37
CA GLU A 296 -17.77 49.38 -29.27
C GLU A 296 -16.43 49.35 -28.51
N GLY A 297 -15.63 48.33 -28.81
CA GLY A 297 -14.32 48.11 -28.21
C GLY A 297 -14.32 47.23 -26.96
N GLU A 298 -15.49 46.91 -26.39
CA GLU A 298 -15.63 45.99 -25.27
C GLU A 298 -15.19 44.57 -25.66
N GLU A 299 -14.50 43.88 -24.75
CA GLU A 299 -14.07 42.49 -24.95
C GLU A 299 -14.90 41.56 -24.06
N LEU A 300 -15.45 40.53 -24.68
CA LEU A 300 -16.34 39.56 -24.07
C LEU A 300 -15.73 38.17 -24.17
N PHE A 301 -15.84 37.41 -23.09
CA PHE A 301 -15.53 35.99 -23.10
C PHE A 301 -16.83 35.21 -22.92
N ILE A 302 -17.27 34.58 -24.01
CA ILE A 302 -18.53 33.85 -24.07
C ILE A 302 -18.20 32.38 -23.85
N THR A 303 -18.74 31.79 -22.79
CA THR A 303 -18.50 30.38 -22.44
C THR A 303 -19.63 29.48 -22.93
N GLY A 304 -19.37 28.17 -23.03
CA GLY A 304 -20.42 27.19 -23.32
C GLY A 304 -21.43 26.99 -22.18
N GLU A 305 -21.16 27.51 -20.97
CA GLU A 305 -22.18 27.57 -19.91
C GLU A 305 -23.22 28.67 -20.22
N ASP A 306 -22.78 29.79 -20.77
CA ASP A 306 -23.67 30.92 -21.13
C ASP A 306 -24.40 30.66 -22.44
N THR A 307 -23.66 30.32 -23.49
CA THR A 307 -24.21 30.05 -24.83
C THR A 307 -23.60 28.79 -25.42
N PRO A 308 -24.26 27.62 -25.28
CA PRO A 308 -23.78 26.36 -25.85
C PRO A 308 -23.64 26.39 -27.38
N ILE A 309 -24.47 27.19 -28.06
CA ILE A 309 -24.44 27.35 -29.52
C ILE A 309 -24.32 28.84 -29.81
N TYR A 310 -23.16 29.25 -30.31
CA TYR A 310 -22.89 30.64 -30.65
C TYR A 310 -23.02 30.87 -32.15
N PHE A 311 -23.97 31.74 -32.52
CA PHE A 311 -24.08 32.27 -33.87
C PHE A 311 -23.29 33.58 -33.97
N PRO A 312 -22.39 33.72 -34.95
CA PRO A 312 -21.74 34.99 -35.22
C PRO A 312 -22.75 36.12 -35.45
N ARG A 313 -22.42 37.30 -34.94
CA ARG A 313 -23.22 38.52 -35.08
C ARG A 313 -22.45 39.57 -35.86
N GLN A 314 -23.17 40.53 -36.44
CA GLN A 314 -22.56 41.63 -37.19
C GLN A 314 -21.69 42.53 -36.30
N GLU A 315 -22.05 42.64 -35.03
CA GLU A 315 -21.42 43.50 -34.04
C GLU A 315 -20.24 42.82 -33.34
N HIS A 316 -19.95 41.56 -33.68
CA HIS A 316 -18.95 40.73 -33.03
C HIS A 316 -17.79 40.38 -33.96
N SER A 317 -16.57 40.59 -33.47
CA SER A 317 -15.35 40.12 -34.11
C SER A 317 -14.65 39.09 -33.24
N LEU A 318 -14.45 37.88 -33.77
CA LEU A 318 -13.77 36.79 -33.05
C LEU A 318 -12.26 37.09 -32.97
N ILE A 319 -11.73 37.17 -31.75
CA ILE A 319 -10.28 37.27 -31.54
C ILE A 319 -9.70 35.86 -31.62
N SER A 320 -8.73 35.67 -32.53
CA SER A 320 -8.05 34.39 -32.72
C SER A 320 -6.61 34.48 -32.24
N TYR A 321 -6.19 33.56 -31.39
CA TYR A 321 -4.82 33.43 -30.89
C TYR A 321 -4.12 32.25 -31.57
N ASP A 322 -2.95 32.50 -32.17
CA ASP A 322 -2.16 31.48 -32.89
C ASP A 322 -3.00 30.70 -33.94
N GLY A 323 -3.98 31.36 -34.57
CA GLY A 323 -4.87 30.79 -35.60
C GLY A 323 -6.08 30.02 -35.07
N ARG A 324 -6.41 30.15 -33.77
CA ARG A 324 -7.49 29.42 -33.09
C ARG A 324 -8.40 30.39 -32.36
N SER A 325 -9.72 30.23 -32.48
CA SER A 325 -10.71 31.11 -31.81
C SER A 325 -11.43 30.45 -30.62
N LYS A 326 -11.35 29.11 -30.48
CA LYS A 326 -11.86 28.39 -29.30
C LYS A 326 -10.79 28.25 -28.21
N HIS A 327 -11.13 28.71 -27.01
CA HIS A 327 -10.37 28.49 -25.78
C HIS A 327 -10.88 27.22 -25.10
N PHE A 328 -9.95 26.40 -24.59
CA PHE A 328 -10.27 25.16 -23.89
C PHE A 328 -9.83 25.26 -22.44
N ALA A 329 -10.61 24.66 -21.55
CA ALA A 329 -10.25 24.55 -20.15
C ALA A 329 -9.04 23.62 -19.99
N THR A 330 -8.14 24.01 -19.08
CA THR A 330 -7.00 23.21 -18.68
C THR A 330 -7.40 22.30 -17.53
N ALA A 331 -7.28 20.99 -17.72
CA ALA A 331 -7.52 20.03 -16.65
C ALA A 331 -6.50 20.19 -15.51
N VAL A 332 -6.99 20.36 -14.28
CA VAL A 332 -6.19 20.39 -13.05
C VAL A 332 -6.58 19.17 -12.22
N PRO A 333 -5.78 18.10 -12.20
CA PRO A 333 -6.05 16.90 -11.42
C PRO A 333 -6.04 17.14 -9.90
N ALA A 334 -6.60 16.20 -9.13
CA ALA A 334 -6.50 16.22 -7.68
C ALA A 334 -5.02 16.15 -7.24
N GLY A 335 -4.63 16.98 -6.27
CA GLY A 335 -3.23 17.11 -5.83
C GLY A 335 -2.35 18.01 -6.70
N GLU A 336 -2.88 18.56 -7.80
CA GLU A 336 -2.23 19.62 -8.57
C GLU A 336 -2.94 20.97 -8.38
N ALA A 337 -2.22 22.04 -8.70
CA ALA A 337 -2.78 23.38 -8.79
C ALA A 337 -2.15 24.18 -9.93
N ARG A 338 -2.83 25.26 -10.34
CA ARG A 338 -2.35 26.25 -11.30
C ARG A 338 -2.42 27.65 -10.69
N TYR A 339 -1.49 28.52 -11.05
CA TYR A 339 -1.57 29.93 -10.70
C TYR A 339 -2.31 30.69 -11.80
N VAL A 340 -3.30 31.49 -11.39
CA VAL A 340 -4.06 32.39 -12.27
C VAL A 340 -3.77 33.81 -11.84
N MET A 341 -3.23 34.61 -12.75
CA MET A 341 -2.97 36.02 -12.55
C MET A 341 -4.09 36.84 -13.17
N GLN A 342 -4.65 37.77 -12.40
CA GLN A 342 -5.56 38.78 -12.93
C GLN A 342 -4.75 39.90 -13.63
N ARG A 343 -5.02 40.15 -14.91
CA ARG A 343 -4.27 41.09 -15.77
C ARG A 343 -4.39 42.54 -15.34
N LYS A 344 -5.58 42.93 -14.85
CA LYS A 344 -5.88 44.31 -14.41
C LYS A 344 -5.22 44.66 -13.07
N THR A 345 -5.30 43.77 -12.09
CA THR A 345 -4.80 44.01 -10.71
C THR A 345 -3.39 43.48 -10.48
N GLY A 346 -2.95 42.50 -11.26
CA GLY A 346 -1.70 41.76 -11.05
C GLY A 346 -1.76 40.73 -9.93
N GLU A 347 -2.93 40.53 -9.30
CA GLU A 347 -3.11 39.55 -8.22
C GLU A 347 -2.98 38.12 -8.76
N ILE A 348 -2.22 37.26 -8.06
CA ILE A 348 -2.01 35.86 -8.42
C ILE A 348 -2.68 34.98 -7.39
N ARG A 349 -3.69 34.23 -7.82
CA ARG A 349 -4.39 33.23 -7.01
C ARG A 349 -4.02 31.81 -7.41
N MET A 350 -4.07 30.89 -6.45
CA MET A 350 -3.90 29.47 -6.69
C MET A 350 -5.26 28.79 -6.86
N VAL A 351 -5.43 28.01 -7.92
CA VAL A 351 -6.61 27.16 -8.14
C VAL A 351 -6.17 25.70 -8.01
N ALA A 352 -6.64 25.03 -6.95
CA ALA A 352 -6.38 23.61 -6.71
C ALA A 352 -7.41 22.72 -7.44
N GLY A 353 -6.97 21.56 -7.91
CA GLY A 353 -7.85 20.55 -8.51
C GLY A 353 -8.62 19.73 -7.48
N PRO A 354 -9.57 18.87 -7.91
CA PRO A 354 -9.90 18.56 -9.31
C PRO A 354 -10.82 19.63 -9.95
N THR A 355 -10.39 20.26 -11.04
CA THR A 355 -11.22 21.24 -11.77
C THR A 355 -10.80 21.38 -13.24
N MET A 356 -11.75 21.73 -14.11
CA MET A 356 -11.49 22.14 -15.49
C MET A 356 -11.35 23.66 -15.52
N LEU A 357 -10.12 24.15 -15.41
CA LEU A 357 -9.84 25.58 -15.29
C LEU A 357 -9.93 26.27 -16.66
N LEU A 358 -10.99 27.07 -16.86
CA LEU A 358 -11.16 27.95 -18.02
C LEU A 358 -10.89 29.41 -17.61
N PRO A 359 -9.65 29.91 -17.76
CA PRO A 359 -9.34 31.30 -17.43
C PRO A 359 -10.00 32.23 -18.45
N ASN A 360 -10.63 33.30 -17.99
CA ASN A 360 -11.15 34.34 -18.89
C ASN A 360 -9.97 35.10 -19.53
N PRO A 361 -9.73 35.01 -20.85
CA PRO A 361 -8.59 35.65 -21.51
C PRO A 361 -8.58 37.18 -21.35
N CYS A 362 -9.75 37.83 -21.23
CA CYS A 362 -9.85 39.28 -21.05
C CYS A 362 -9.15 39.74 -19.76
N ASP A 363 -9.33 38.98 -18.68
CA ASP A 363 -8.96 39.42 -17.33
C ASP A 363 -7.95 38.51 -16.62
N GLU A 364 -7.79 37.27 -17.05
CA GLU A 364 -7.03 36.24 -16.35
C GLU A 364 -6.01 35.55 -17.26
N VAL A 365 -4.90 35.13 -16.67
CA VAL A 365 -3.86 34.37 -17.39
C VAL A 365 -3.21 33.34 -16.48
N ILE A 366 -3.03 32.12 -16.99
CA ILE A 366 -2.27 31.09 -16.28
C ILE A 366 -0.79 31.45 -16.32
N VAL A 367 -0.18 31.50 -15.14
CA VAL A 367 1.24 31.85 -14.94
C VAL A 367 1.99 30.73 -14.25
N ARG A 368 3.30 30.73 -14.41
CA ARG A 368 4.23 29.82 -13.75
C ARG A 368 5.19 30.59 -12.87
N ARG A 369 5.45 30.04 -11.69
CA ARG A 369 6.48 30.54 -10.78
C ARG A 369 7.82 29.94 -11.17
N ALA A 370 8.81 30.80 -11.43
CA ALA A 370 10.17 30.37 -11.69
C ALA A 370 10.96 30.40 -10.37
N LEU A 371 11.53 29.25 -10.00
CA LEU A 371 12.34 29.11 -8.78
C LEU A 371 13.79 29.52 -9.04
N THR A 372 14.46 30.03 -8.02
CA THR A 372 15.89 30.31 -8.06
C THR A 372 16.73 29.02 -8.01
N GLU A 373 18.01 29.09 -8.38
CA GLU A 373 18.90 27.92 -8.32
C GLU A 373 19.08 27.43 -6.87
N GLN A 374 19.16 28.35 -5.91
CA GLN A 374 19.20 28.05 -4.48
C GLN A 374 17.90 27.40 -4.00
N GLU A 375 16.73 27.95 -4.35
CA GLU A 375 15.43 27.34 -4.00
C GLU A 375 15.29 25.94 -4.61
N CYS A 376 15.73 25.72 -5.85
CA CYS A 376 15.70 24.40 -6.47
C CYS A 376 16.59 23.39 -5.73
N ALA A 377 17.82 23.81 -5.36
CA ALA A 377 18.76 22.95 -4.65
C ALA A 377 18.27 22.57 -3.23
N LEU A 378 17.62 23.52 -2.54
CA LEU A 378 17.08 23.30 -1.19
C LEU A 378 15.78 22.49 -1.20
N TRP A 379 14.84 22.83 -2.09
CA TRP A 379 13.51 22.22 -2.11
C TRP A 379 13.53 20.83 -2.74
N TYR A 380 14.36 20.63 -3.77
CA TYR A 380 14.51 19.37 -4.47
C TYR A 380 15.99 18.94 -4.53
N PRO A 381 16.57 18.50 -3.40
CA PRO A 381 17.96 18.06 -3.34
C PRO A 381 18.25 17.00 -4.41
N SER A 382 19.36 17.15 -5.12
CA SER A 382 19.83 16.24 -6.18
C SER A 382 18.94 16.12 -7.43
N ASN A 383 17.89 16.95 -7.59
CA ASN A 383 17.03 16.93 -8.78
C ASN A 383 17.54 17.88 -9.89
N THR A 384 18.34 17.34 -10.82
CA THR A 384 18.90 18.10 -11.94
C THR A 384 17.84 18.55 -12.96
N GLU A 385 16.79 17.75 -13.19
CA GLU A 385 15.71 18.09 -14.13
C GLU A 385 14.95 19.35 -13.69
N ALA A 386 14.64 19.46 -12.40
CA ALA A 386 13.96 20.62 -11.83
C ALA A 386 14.81 21.89 -11.95
N LEU A 387 16.13 21.78 -11.75
CA LEU A 387 17.07 22.89 -11.90
C LEU A 387 17.13 23.39 -13.36
N GLU A 388 17.30 22.48 -14.32
CA GLU A 388 17.34 22.83 -15.74
C GLU A 388 16.03 23.44 -16.25
N TYR A 389 14.90 22.89 -15.81
CA TYR A 389 13.58 23.42 -16.15
C TYR A 389 13.39 24.86 -15.65
N ASN A 390 13.72 25.12 -14.37
CA ASN A 390 13.62 26.46 -13.81
C ASN A 390 14.62 27.44 -14.45
N ARG A 391 15.83 26.99 -14.81
CA ARG A 391 16.80 27.80 -15.56
C ARG A 391 16.22 28.21 -16.92
N LYS A 392 15.57 27.30 -17.66
CA LYS A 392 14.86 27.61 -18.92
C LYS A 392 13.71 28.60 -18.70
N LEU A 393 12.90 28.40 -17.65
CA LEU A 393 11.82 29.34 -17.30
C LEU A 393 12.34 30.75 -16.99
N ARG A 394 13.41 30.88 -16.22
CA ARG A 394 14.00 32.19 -15.90
C ARG A 394 14.55 32.89 -17.16
N GLN A 395 15.19 32.15 -18.07
CA GLN A 395 15.62 32.71 -19.35
C GLN A 395 14.44 33.22 -20.20
N LEU A 396 13.30 32.52 -20.16
CA LEU A 396 12.08 32.97 -20.83
C LEU A 396 11.50 34.24 -20.17
N ALA A 397 11.51 34.31 -18.83
CA ALA A 397 11.08 35.49 -18.09
C ALA A 397 11.89 36.75 -18.48
N THR A 398 13.21 36.62 -18.67
CA THR A 398 14.08 37.75 -19.06
C THR A 398 13.88 38.20 -20.50
N ARG A 399 13.51 37.30 -21.42
CA ARG A 399 13.45 37.59 -22.87
C ARG A 399 12.18 38.29 -23.34
N ALA A 400 11.06 38.14 -22.62
CA ALA A 400 9.81 38.80 -22.96
C ALA A 400 8.85 38.80 -21.74
N PRO A 401 8.84 39.84 -20.89
CA PRO A 401 7.80 39.97 -19.88
C PRO A 401 6.49 40.38 -20.58
N THR A 402 5.61 39.41 -20.88
CA THR A 402 4.25 39.75 -21.32
C THR A 402 3.39 40.17 -20.13
N THR A 403 3.78 39.84 -18.91
CA THR A 403 3.11 40.26 -17.68
C THR A 403 3.92 41.37 -17.01
N ARG A 404 3.23 42.41 -16.51
CA ARG A 404 3.88 43.50 -15.73
C ARG A 404 4.54 42.98 -14.42
N SER A 405 4.19 41.77 -14.00
CA SER A 405 4.63 41.11 -12.76
C SER A 405 5.90 40.26 -12.90
N GLY A 406 6.49 40.13 -14.10
CA GLY A 406 7.68 39.30 -14.32
C GLY A 406 7.41 37.79 -14.26
N ALA A 407 6.15 37.35 -14.24
CA ALA A 407 5.74 35.95 -14.25
C ALA A 407 5.69 35.38 -15.68
N VAL A 408 6.11 34.13 -15.86
CA VAL A 408 6.08 33.47 -17.17
C VAL A 408 4.68 32.95 -17.44
N SER A 409 4.05 33.38 -18.54
CA SER A 409 2.72 32.90 -18.91
C SER A 409 2.78 31.56 -19.63
N GLU A 410 1.72 30.76 -19.55
CA GLU A 410 1.73 29.41 -20.12
C GLU A 410 1.90 29.39 -21.65
N GLY A 411 1.34 30.38 -22.36
CA GLY A 411 1.51 30.49 -23.81
C GLY A 411 2.95 30.76 -24.24
N GLN A 412 3.75 31.45 -23.42
CA GLN A 412 5.18 31.64 -23.72
C GLN A 412 5.96 30.33 -23.68
N VAL A 413 5.64 29.48 -22.70
CA VAL A 413 6.26 28.15 -22.59
C VAL A 413 5.91 27.32 -23.82
N GLN A 414 4.66 27.33 -24.27
CA GLN A 414 4.28 26.60 -25.49
C GLN A 414 4.94 27.13 -26.77
N ARG A 415 5.06 28.45 -26.93
CA ARG A 415 5.76 29.05 -28.09
C ARG A 415 7.24 28.65 -28.12
N SER A 416 7.89 28.59 -26.96
CA SER A 416 9.29 28.13 -26.86
C SER A 416 9.45 26.66 -27.29
N LYS A 417 8.52 25.78 -26.92
CA LYS A 417 8.50 24.37 -27.36
C LYS A 417 8.35 24.25 -28.88
N ARG A 418 7.47 25.04 -29.49
CA ARG A 418 7.27 25.09 -30.95
C ARG A 418 8.51 25.57 -31.70
N ARG A 419 9.17 26.62 -31.20
CA ARG A 419 10.41 27.15 -31.79
C ARG A 419 11.60 26.18 -31.69
N GLY A 420 11.64 25.33 -30.67
CA GLY A 420 12.69 24.32 -30.50
C GLY A 420 12.58 23.10 -31.42
N GLY A 421 11.39 22.83 -31.99
CA GLY A 421 11.12 21.65 -32.83
C GLY A 421 11.08 21.90 -34.34
N GLY A 422 11.25 23.14 -34.80
CA GLY A 422 11.08 23.52 -36.20
C GLY A 422 12.40 23.69 -36.96
N ARG A 423 12.59 22.89 -38.02
CA ARG A 423 13.55 23.12 -39.12
C ARG A 423 13.59 24.60 -39.51
N LYS A 424 14.79 25.14 -39.72
CA LYS A 424 15.04 26.50 -40.26
C LYS A 424 14.24 26.73 -41.56
N GLY A 425 13.29 27.65 -41.54
CA GLY A 425 12.61 28.13 -42.73
C GLY A 425 11.56 29.20 -42.42
N MET A 426 11.79 30.40 -42.97
CA MET A 426 10.89 31.55 -43.08
C MET A 426 10.59 32.43 -41.84
N ARG A 427 11.23 33.60 -41.85
CA ARG A 427 10.86 34.82 -41.13
C ARG A 427 9.69 35.51 -41.85
N LYS A 428 8.69 35.94 -41.08
CA LYS A 428 8.07 37.27 -41.23
C LYS A 428 7.74 37.81 -39.84
N GLU A 429 8.33 38.96 -39.52
CA GLU A 429 8.03 39.77 -38.34
C GLU A 429 6.78 40.60 -38.60
N LYS A 430 5.85 40.63 -37.63
CA LYS A 430 5.14 41.84 -37.16
C LYS A 430 4.25 41.48 -35.94
N GLY A 431 4.26 42.34 -34.93
CA GLY A 431 3.27 42.37 -33.84
C GLY A 431 3.71 41.72 -32.53
N ALA A 432 4.41 42.49 -31.68
CA ALA A 432 4.55 42.16 -30.27
C ALA A 432 3.22 42.44 -29.55
N VAL A 433 2.43 41.39 -29.29
CA VAL A 433 1.27 41.46 -28.40
C VAL A 433 1.28 40.23 -27.48
N MET A 434 1.05 40.50 -26.19
CA MET A 434 0.95 39.51 -25.12
C MET A 434 -0.10 38.44 -25.46
N GLU A 435 0.15 37.15 -25.17
CA GLU A 435 -0.85 36.31 -24.48
C GLU A 435 -0.47 34.84 -24.27
N ALA A 436 -1.17 34.26 -23.28
CA ALA A 436 -1.23 32.85 -22.92
C ALA A 436 -2.24 32.10 -23.81
N SER A 437 -2.06 30.82 -24.14
CA SER A 437 -2.37 29.69 -23.25
C SER A 437 -2.51 28.42 -24.12
N HIS A 438 -2.75 27.30 -23.44
CA HIS A 438 -2.81 25.95 -23.96
C HIS A 438 -3.93 25.71 -24.96
N THR A 439 -3.56 25.61 -26.24
CA THR A 439 -4.50 25.42 -27.35
C THR A 439 -4.15 24.16 -28.17
N SER A 440 -5.14 23.45 -28.72
CA SER A 440 -5.00 22.31 -29.66
C SER A 440 -5.15 22.76 -31.12
N SER A 441 -4.52 22.06 -32.06
CA SER A 441 -4.41 22.45 -33.47
C SER A 441 -5.67 22.19 -34.27
N ASP A 442 -6.61 23.12 -34.14
CA ASP A 442 -7.70 23.28 -35.10
C ASP A 442 -7.41 24.54 -35.91
N VAL A 443 -6.49 24.40 -36.88
CA VAL A 443 -6.20 25.43 -37.88
C VAL A 443 -7.24 25.28 -38.99
N ALA A 444 -8.46 25.73 -38.71
CA ALA A 444 -9.51 26.02 -39.68
C ALA A 444 -10.80 26.25 -38.89
N LEU A 445 -11.06 27.48 -38.44
CA LEU A 445 -12.34 27.82 -37.85
C LEU A 445 -13.30 28.47 -38.84
N ILE A 446 -13.13 28.10 -40.12
CA ILE A 446 -14.14 28.34 -41.13
C ILE A 446 -14.42 27.05 -41.94
N ALA A 447 -13.47 26.12 -42.13
CA ALA A 447 -13.68 24.93 -42.95
C ALA A 447 -14.14 23.66 -42.18
N ALA A 448 -15.35 23.21 -42.52
CA ALA A 448 -15.84 21.82 -42.55
C ALA A 448 -15.67 20.92 -41.30
N ASP A 449 -16.74 20.78 -40.52
CA ASP A 449 -16.99 19.56 -39.74
C ASP A 449 -18.01 18.69 -40.49
N GLU A 450 -17.53 17.90 -41.44
CA GLU A 450 -18.27 16.78 -42.00
C GLU A 450 -18.30 15.67 -40.93
N PHE A 451 -19.48 15.21 -40.53
CA PHE A 451 -19.60 14.03 -39.66
C PHE A 451 -19.17 12.79 -40.45
N SER A 452 -17.87 12.58 -40.62
CA SER A 452 -17.36 11.25 -40.95
C SER A 452 -17.45 10.40 -39.69
N ARG A 453 -18.59 9.73 -39.51
CA ARG A 453 -18.65 8.55 -38.65
C ARG A 453 -17.90 7.44 -39.36
N GLY A 454 -16.56 7.50 -39.32
CA GLY A 454 -15.75 6.36 -39.67
C GLY A 454 -16.19 5.18 -38.81
N SER A 455 -16.50 4.05 -39.43
CA SER A 455 -16.84 2.77 -38.77
C SER A 455 -15.63 2.13 -38.06
N THR A 456 -14.69 2.95 -37.62
CA THR A 456 -13.49 2.54 -36.89
C THR A 456 -13.79 2.75 -35.42
N PHE A 457 -13.85 1.66 -34.67
CA PHE A 457 -13.83 1.69 -33.21
C PHE A 457 -12.55 2.44 -32.77
N ASN A 458 -12.69 3.74 -32.46
CA ASN A 458 -11.63 4.52 -31.87
C ASN A 458 -11.58 4.11 -30.39
N GLU A 459 -10.51 3.41 -30.01
CA GLU A 459 -10.20 3.20 -28.60
C GLU A 459 -10.27 4.54 -27.85
N PRO A 460 -10.80 4.58 -26.61
CA PRO A 460 -10.92 5.82 -25.86
C PRO A 460 -9.54 6.49 -25.81
N ARG A 461 -9.45 7.72 -26.32
CA ARG A 461 -8.20 8.48 -26.40
C ARG A 461 -7.60 8.56 -25.00
N THR A 462 -6.48 7.87 -24.78
CA THR A 462 -5.75 7.93 -23.51
C THR A 462 -5.01 9.26 -23.44
N LEU A 463 -5.52 10.17 -22.61
CA LEU A 463 -4.88 11.46 -22.36
C LEU A 463 -3.75 11.27 -21.35
N THR A 464 -2.52 11.18 -21.84
CA THR A 464 -1.33 11.19 -20.97
C THR A 464 -1.03 12.63 -20.53
N LEU A 465 -1.38 12.97 -19.29
CA LEU A 465 -1.10 14.27 -18.69
C LEU A 465 0.38 14.35 -18.24
N MET A 466 1.24 14.94 -19.06
CA MET A 466 2.64 15.24 -18.69
C MET A 466 2.74 16.57 -17.91
N THR A 467 2.20 16.60 -16.70
CA THR A 467 1.97 17.82 -15.90
C THR A 467 3.03 18.10 -14.82
N ARG A 468 4.07 17.26 -14.70
CA ARG A 468 5.11 17.33 -13.64
C ARG A 468 5.65 18.73 -13.33
N PHE A 469 5.79 19.59 -14.33
CA PHE A 469 6.25 20.98 -14.17
C PHE A 469 5.24 22.05 -14.64
N ALA A 470 4.03 21.63 -14.99
CA ALA A 470 2.99 22.51 -15.53
C ALA A 470 2.26 23.30 -14.44
N GLY A 471 2.43 22.92 -13.17
CA GLY A 471 1.67 23.45 -12.05
C GLY A 471 2.45 24.27 -11.04
N VAL A 472 1.76 24.49 -9.93
CA VAL A 472 2.31 25.02 -8.69
C VAL A 472 3.44 24.10 -8.20
N PRO A 473 4.57 24.65 -7.70
CA PRO A 473 5.59 23.85 -7.03
C PRO A 473 4.99 23.03 -5.89
N THR A 474 5.24 21.73 -5.90
CA THR A 474 4.70 20.80 -4.90
C THR A 474 5.83 20.16 -4.09
N ILE A 475 5.65 20.09 -2.78
CA ILE A 475 6.63 19.47 -1.88
C ILE A 475 6.02 18.21 -1.30
N ASN A 476 6.63 17.07 -1.62
CA ASN A 476 6.24 15.80 -1.03
C ASN A 476 6.90 15.68 0.34
N VAL A 477 6.11 15.80 1.40
CA VAL A 477 6.56 15.66 2.78
C VAL A 477 6.42 14.19 3.16
N TRP A 478 7.56 13.53 3.41
CA TRP A 478 7.58 12.12 3.82
C TRP A 478 7.10 11.92 5.26
N THR A 479 6.77 10.67 5.60
CA THR A 479 6.46 10.26 6.98
C THR A 479 7.56 10.69 7.94
N ASP A 480 7.18 11.17 9.12
CA ASP A 480 8.09 11.70 10.16
C ASP A 480 8.85 12.98 9.80
N TYR A 481 8.58 13.58 8.64
CA TYR A 481 9.11 14.89 8.25
C TYR A 481 8.03 15.97 8.34
N ALA A 482 8.49 17.21 8.55
CA ALA A 482 7.69 18.41 8.42
C ALA A 482 8.44 19.48 7.64
N VAL A 483 7.70 20.36 7.00
CA VAL A 483 8.22 21.57 6.34
C VAL A 483 7.41 22.77 6.80
N MET A 484 8.07 23.92 6.92
CA MET A 484 7.42 25.17 7.31
C MET A 484 7.32 26.09 6.11
N LEU A 485 6.09 26.49 5.77
CA LEU A 485 5.79 27.46 4.73
C LEU A 485 5.60 28.84 5.36
N VAL A 486 6.25 29.84 4.77
CA VAL A 486 6.20 31.24 5.18
C VAL A 486 5.74 32.08 4.01
N SER A 487 4.62 32.79 4.17
CA SER A 487 4.14 33.77 3.18
C SER A 487 5.02 35.01 3.23
N ARG A 488 5.67 35.36 2.11
CA ARG A 488 6.48 36.59 2.00
C ARG A 488 5.64 37.86 2.12
N LYS A 489 4.36 37.82 1.78
CA LYS A 489 3.46 38.99 1.80
C LYS A 489 2.89 39.26 3.20
N THR A 490 2.43 38.22 3.89
CA THR A 490 1.71 38.36 5.18
C THR A 490 2.57 38.02 6.39
N GLY A 491 3.70 37.32 6.19
CA GLY A 491 4.48 36.75 7.28
C GLY A 491 3.79 35.55 7.96
N ALA A 492 2.64 35.09 7.46
CA ALA A 492 1.94 33.93 7.99
C ALA A 492 2.80 32.67 7.83
N ARG A 493 2.80 31.84 8.87
CA ARG A 493 3.60 30.63 8.98
C ARG A 493 2.66 29.44 9.13
N ARG A 494 2.84 28.40 8.32
CA ARG A 494 2.14 27.11 8.49
C ARG A 494 3.11 25.95 8.38
N VAL A 495 2.90 24.90 9.15
CA VAL A 495 3.73 23.69 9.12
C VAL A 495 2.90 22.55 8.55
N GLU A 496 3.46 21.84 7.58
CA GLU A 496 2.84 20.68 6.95
C GLU A 496 3.62 19.44 7.38
N GLN A 497 2.95 18.48 8.01
CA GLN A 497 3.53 17.22 8.47
C GLN A 497 3.15 16.08 7.52
N GLY A 498 4.13 15.27 7.13
CA GLY A 498 3.90 14.15 6.22
C GLY A 498 3.19 12.95 6.87
N PRO A 499 2.62 12.04 6.06
CA PRO A 499 2.76 11.96 4.60
C PRO A 499 1.71 12.79 3.84
N MET A 500 2.15 13.84 3.15
CA MET A 500 1.27 14.66 2.30
C MET A 500 2.06 15.45 1.24
N THR A 501 1.36 15.93 0.21
CA THR A 501 1.93 16.85 -0.79
C THR A 501 1.46 18.27 -0.51
N ALA A 502 2.40 19.14 -0.11
CA ALA A 502 2.13 20.55 0.14
C ALA A 502 2.15 21.34 -1.18
N LEU A 503 1.10 22.13 -1.42
CA LEU A 503 0.99 23.06 -2.54
C LEU A 503 1.42 24.46 -2.06
N LEU A 504 2.36 25.09 -2.76
CA LEU A 504 2.88 26.41 -2.37
C LEU A 504 2.06 27.52 -3.02
N ALA A 505 1.61 28.50 -2.25
CA ALA A 505 1.11 29.76 -2.81
C ALA A 505 2.23 30.52 -3.55
N TYR A 506 1.86 31.52 -4.35
CA TYR A 506 2.83 32.22 -5.20
C TYR A 506 3.91 32.95 -4.39
N ASP A 507 3.53 33.50 -3.23
CA ASP A 507 4.39 34.25 -2.31
C ASP A 507 4.96 33.39 -1.16
N GLU A 508 4.61 32.10 -1.08
CA GLU A 508 5.10 31.21 -0.03
C GLU A 508 6.52 30.73 -0.30
N THR A 509 7.31 30.56 0.75
CA THR A 509 8.63 29.91 0.72
C THR A 509 8.81 28.96 1.88
N LEU A 510 9.73 28.02 1.72
CA LEU A 510 10.10 27.14 2.82
C LEU A 510 11.12 27.80 3.73
N GLU A 511 10.91 27.68 5.05
CA GLU A 511 11.89 28.08 6.06
C GLU A 511 13.14 27.17 5.94
N VAL A 512 14.33 27.78 6.02
CA VAL A 512 15.60 27.07 5.89
C VAL A 512 16.20 26.80 7.27
N LEU A 513 16.43 25.53 7.57
CA LEU A 513 17.20 25.07 8.73
C LEU A 513 18.66 24.92 8.38
N LYS A 514 19.52 25.21 9.35
CA LYS A 514 20.97 25.20 9.24
C LYS A 514 21.53 24.26 10.29
N LEU A 515 21.64 22.97 9.95
CA LEU A 515 21.96 21.93 10.92
C LEU A 515 23.46 21.67 11.01
N SER A 516 24.04 21.70 12.21
CA SER A 516 25.44 21.35 12.43
C SER A 516 25.76 19.92 12.00
N THR A 517 26.85 19.76 11.24
CA THR A 517 27.33 18.46 10.73
C THR A 517 28.67 18.05 11.34
N GLY A 518 29.19 16.88 10.95
CA GLY A 518 30.43 16.32 11.49
C GLY A 518 30.26 15.49 12.77
N THR A 519 31.35 14.91 13.24
CA THR A 519 31.49 14.21 14.53
C THR A 519 32.91 14.43 15.06
N PRO A 520 33.14 15.30 16.07
CA PRO A 520 32.17 16.05 16.84
C PRO A 520 31.37 17.04 15.99
N LYS A 521 30.13 17.33 16.40
CA LYS A 521 29.28 18.33 15.76
C LYS A 521 29.87 19.71 16.05
N ASP A 522 30.07 20.51 15.00
CA ASP A 522 30.66 21.85 15.08
C ASP A 522 30.00 22.75 14.04
N ASN A 523 30.03 24.06 14.26
CA ASN A 523 29.34 25.06 13.42
C ASN A 523 30.13 25.40 12.13
N ARG A 524 31.24 24.71 11.86
CA ARG A 524 32.10 24.95 10.68
C ARG A 524 31.50 24.46 9.37
N GLN A 525 30.74 23.37 9.42
CA GLN A 525 30.04 22.80 8.27
C GLN A 525 28.58 22.57 8.66
N VAL A 526 27.70 23.24 7.93
CA VAL A 526 26.27 23.26 8.21
C VAL A 526 25.54 22.69 7.01
N LEU A 527 24.56 21.82 7.27
CA LEU A 527 23.63 21.31 6.29
C LEU A 527 22.44 22.27 6.22
N GLU A 528 22.27 22.92 5.08
CA GLU A 528 21.06 23.70 4.80
C GLU A 528 19.96 22.76 4.28
N THR A 529 18.81 22.73 4.97
CA THR A 529 17.68 21.87 4.62
C THR A 529 16.36 22.55 4.97
N VAL A 530 15.31 22.26 4.21
CA VAL A 530 13.93 22.72 4.48
C VAL A 530 13.11 21.64 5.20
N TYR A 531 13.63 20.42 5.26
CA TYR A 531 12.95 19.26 5.84
C TYR A 531 13.42 19.04 7.27
N LEU A 532 12.49 19.15 8.22
CA LEU A 532 12.71 18.80 9.61
C LEU A 532 12.26 17.37 9.87
N LYS A 533 13.15 16.54 10.43
CA LYS A 533 12.78 15.22 10.91
C LYS A 533 12.18 15.33 12.32
N VAL A 534 10.85 15.23 12.40
CA VAL A 534 10.04 15.44 13.62
C VAL A 534 10.10 14.23 14.55
N ARG A 535 10.10 13.00 13.99
CA ARG A 535 10.08 11.75 14.77
C ARG A 535 11.25 10.85 14.42
N ASN A 536 11.64 10.00 15.37
CA ASN A 536 12.69 9.00 15.21
C ASN A 536 14.01 9.60 14.70
N ASN A 537 14.32 10.81 15.17
CA ASN A 537 15.53 11.49 14.78
C ASN A 537 16.70 10.94 15.58
N ARG A 538 17.82 10.65 14.90
CA ARG A 538 19.02 10.07 15.52
C ARG A 538 20.21 10.98 15.23
N VAL A 539 20.75 11.57 16.28
CA VAL A 539 21.90 12.49 16.21
C VAL A 539 23.10 11.83 16.87
N SER A 540 24.17 11.60 16.11
CA SER A 540 25.44 11.12 16.66
C SER A 540 26.32 12.29 17.09
N HIS A 541 26.95 12.18 18.26
CA HIS A 541 27.85 13.19 18.77
C HIS A 541 29.03 12.57 19.54
N VAL A 542 30.14 13.31 19.64
CA VAL A 542 31.34 12.90 20.36
C VAL A 542 31.67 13.96 21.40
N VAL A 543 31.60 13.60 22.68
CA VAL A 543 31.90 14.49 23.79
C VAL A 543 33.30 14.17 24.33
N SER A 544 34.18 15.16 24.35
CA SER A 544 35.45 15.09 25.08
C SER A 544 35.29 15.76 26.44
N ALA A 545 35.51 15.00 27.52
CA ALA A 545 35.43 15.45 28.90
C ALA A 545 36.69 15.06 29.70
N ARG A 546 36.84 15.62 30.90
CA ARG A 546 37.90 15.25 31.85
C ARG A 546 37.26 14.87 33.18
N THR A 547 37.70 13.74 33.75
CA THR A 547 37.28 13.26 35.08
C THR A 547 37.92 14.09 36.20
N SER A 548 37.53 13.84 37.46
CA SER A 548 38.14 14.47 38.64
C SER A 548 39.64 14.24 38.71
N ASP A 549 40.10 13.07 38.24
CA ASP A 549 41.51 12.65 38.25
C ASP A 549 42.29 13.24 37.05
N HIS A 550 41.73 14.24 36.38
CA HIS A 550 42.26 14.91 35.20
C HIS A 550 42.49 14.00 33.98
N VAL A 551 41.87 12.83 33.94
CA VAL A 551 42.02 11.91 32.80
C VAL A 551 41.04 12.29 31.68
N PRO A 552 41.54 12.49 30.45
CA PRO A 552 40.69 12.79 29.30
C PRO A 552 39.93 11.55 28.83
N VAL A 553 38.61 11.70 28.69
CA VAL A 553 37.69 10.66 28.21
C VAL A 553 36.91 11.16 27.01
N ARG A 554 36.70 10.29 26.02
CA ARG A 554 35.88 10.53 24.84
C ARG A 554 34.65 9.62 24.88
N LEU A 555 33.48 10.23 24.74
CA LEU A 555 32.19 9.55 24.77
C LEU A 555 31.53 9.67 23.40
N LYS A 556 31.25 8.53 22.77
CA LYS A 556 30.50 8.48 21.52
C LYS A 556 29.05 8.17 21.83
N LEU A 557 28.17 9.10 21.47
CA LEU A 557 26.76 9.08 21.83
C LEU A 557 25.90 9.03 20.57
N ALA A 558 24.78 8.31 20.65
CA ALA A 558 23.67 8.43 19.72
C ALA A 558 22.43 8.88 20.50
N LEU A 559 22.01 10.11 20.23
CA LEU A 559 20.88 10.80 20.84
C LEU A 559 19.63 10.55 19.99
N ARG A 560 18.52 10.16 20.61
CA ARG A 560 17.22 10.01 19.93
C ARG A 560 16.26 11.10 20.35
N VAL A 561 15.78 11.85 19.38
CA VAL A 561 15.00 13.07 19.61
C VAL A 561 13.69 13.01 18.85
N ASN A 562 12.63 13.47 19.50
CA ASN A 562 11.34 13.74 18.88
C ASN A 562 10.97 15.21 19.13
N PHE A 563 10.18 15.79 18.25
CA PHE A 563 9.53 17.08 18.47
C PHE A 563 8.10 16.84 18.95
N GLU A 564 7.77 17.42 20.10
CA GLU A 564 6.50 17.27 20.80
C GLU A 564 5.87 18.65 21.04
N GLY A 565 4.55 18.70 21.26
CA GLY A 565 3.80 19.92 21.54
C GLY A 565 2.67 20.22 20.55
N ASP A 566 1.69 21.00 21.00
CA ASP A 566 0.46 21.29 20.26
C ASP A 566 0.64 22.33 19.14
N ASP A 567 1.73 23.11 19.16
CA ASP A 567 2.07 24.10 18.12
C ASP A 567 3.32 23.66 17.31
N PRO A 568 3.12 23.06 16.12
CA PRO A 568 4.20 22.66 15.22
C PRO A 568 5.10 23.81 14.76
N SER A 569 4.63 25.07 14.81
CA SER A 569 5.41 26.24 14.39
C SER A 569 6.66 26.43 15.26
N ARG A 570 6.60 25.98 16.52
CA ARG A 570 7.73 26.04 17.46
C ARG A 570 8.89 25.13 17.08
N TRP A 571 8.65 24.05 16.35
CA TRP A 571 9.71 23.11 15.96
C TRP A 571 10.81 23.75 15.11
N PHE A 572 10.46 24.83 14.40
CA PHE A 572 11.35 25.61 13.54
C PHE A 572 11.88 26.88 14.22
N ALA A 573 11.66 27.07 15.52
CA ALA A 573 12.10 28.28 16.23
C ALA A 573 13.63 28.41 16.31
N LEU A 574 14.36 27.29 16.24
CA LEU A 574 15.82 27.25 16.22
C LEU A 574 16.32 26.87 14.83
N GLU A 575 17.19 27.72 14.26
CA GLU A 575 17.84 27.43 12.96
C GLU A 575 18.71 26.16 13.01
N ASP A 576 19.45 25.96 14.13
CA ASP A 576 20.31 24.80 14.36
C ASP A 576 19.95 24.07 15.66
N TYR A 577 18.89 23.27 15.63
CA TYR A 577 18.52 22.45 16.79
C TYR A 577 19.59 21.37 17.11
N VAL A 578 20.38 20.93 16.12
CA VAL A 578 21.39 19.88 16.28
C VAL A 578 22.58 20.41 17.08
N GLY A 579 23.08 21.60 16.72
CA GLY A 579 24.12 22.30 17.45
C GLY A 579 23.68 22.57 18.88
N TYR A 580 22.50 23.17 19.06
CA TYR A 580 21.95 23.48 20.39
C TYR A 580 21.79 22.23 21.29
N LEU A 581 21.26 21.13 20.74
CA LEU A 581 21.18 19.84 21.44
C LEU A 581 22.56 19.34 21.88
N CYS A 582 23.53 19.34 20.97
CA CYS A 582 24.86 18.81 21.25
C CYS A 582 25.62 19.66 22.27
N ASP A 583 25.52 20.99 22.18
CA ASP A 583 26.14 21.92 23.13
C ASP A 583 25.57 21.75 24.54
N HIS A 584 24.25 21.61 24.64
CA HIS A 584 23.58 21.34 25.92
C HIS A 584 24.05 20.00 26.52
N VAL A 585 23.96 18.91 25.74
CA VAL A 585 24.41 17.57 26.17
C VAL A 585 25.89 17.59 26.55
N GLN A 586 26.73 18.26 25.77
CA GLN A 586 28.16 18.38 26.04
C GLN A 586 28.41 19.13 27.35
N SER A 587 27.68 20.20 27.63
CA SER A 587 27.78 20.99 28.86
C SER A 587 27.40 20.14 30.09
N VAL A 588 26.23 19.48 30.05
CA VAL A 588 25.74 18.63 31.14
C VAL A 588 26.71 17.48 31.43
N LEU A 589 27.17 16.77 30.38
CA LEU A 589 28.10 15.66 30.57
C LEU A 589 29.48 16.11 31.07
N LYS A 590 30.01 17.24 30.59
CA LYS A 590 31.27 17.78 31.13
C LYS A 590 31.16 18.14 32.60
N ALA A 591 30.02 18.69 33.04
CA ALA A 591 29.78 19.01 34.44
C ALA A 591 29.73 17.75 35.31
N GLN A 592 29.00 16.73 34.89
CA GLN A 592 28.85 15.48 35.65
C GLN A 592 30.14 14.66 35.69
N VAL A 593 30.84 14.52 34.56
CA VAL A 593 32.10 13.75 34.49
C VAL A 593 33.20 14.38 35.35
N ARG A 594 33.25 15.72 35.48
CA ARG A 594 34.23 16.40 36.34
C ARG A 594 34.13 16.06 37.82
N GLY A 595 32.96 15.65 38.30
CA GLY A 595 32.74 15.27 39.69
C GLY A 595 33.09 13.81 40.01
N LEU A 596 33.47 13.01 39.02
CA LEU A 596 33.64 11.56 39.14
C LEU A 596 35.07 11.12 38.85
N THR A 597 35.55 10.13 39.59
CA THR A 597 36.82 9.45 39.32
C THR A 597 36.69 8.54 38.09
N VAL A 598 37.83 8.23 37.46
CA VAL A 598 37.84 7.41 36.23
C VAL A 598 37.30 6.00 36.47
N GLU A 599 37.63 5.41 37.61
CA GLU A 599 37.20 4.07 37.98
C GLU A 599 35.67 4.00 38.15
N ALA A 600 35.10 4.92 38.94
CA ALA A 600 33.65 5.00 39.17
C ALA A 600 32.90 5.29 37.87
N PHE A 601 33.45 6.15 37.01
CA PHE A 601 32.88 6.43 35.70
C PHE A 601 32.95 5.22 34.78
N ALA A 602 34.07 4.50 34.72
CA ALA A 602 34.25 3.36 33.83
C ALA A 602 33.38 2.15 34.19
N GLU A 603 33.01 1.97 35.46
CA GLU A 603 32.07 0.92 35.90
C GLU A 603 30.61 1.27 35.59
N ARG A 604 30.19 2.53 35.79
CA ARG A 604 28.78 2.97 35.73
C ARG A 604 28.48 3.95 34.59
N ALA A 605 29.35 4.06 33.59
CA ALA A 605 29.27 5.06 32.52
C ALA A 605 27.88 5.13 31.87
N SER A 606 27.30 3.97 31.53
CA SER A 606 26.00 3.92 30.85
C SER A 606 24.86 4.44 31.73
N GLY A 607 24.81 4.02 33.01
CA GLY A 607 23.80 4.48 33.96
C GLY A 607 23.91 5.98 34.23
N LEU A 608 25.13 6.44 34.55
CA LEU A 608 25.40 7.84 34.89
C LEU A 608 25.10 8.80 33.74
N VAL A 609 25.50 8.45 32.51
CA VAL A 609 25.22 9.29 31.32
C VAL A 609 23.73 9.35 31.04
N ARG A 610 22.99 8.24 31.21
CA ARG A 610 21.54 8.22 31.04
C ARG A 610 20.82 8.99 32.15
N ASP A 611 21.23 8.83 33.41
CA ASP A 611 20.64 9.54 34.56
C ASP A 611 20.87 11.05 34.46
N ALA A 612 22.06 11.47 34.03
CA ALA A 612 22.42 12.86 33.86
C ALA A 612 21.59 13.60 32.79
N LEU A 613 21.22 12.91 31.71
CA LEU A 613 20.53 13.51 30.58
C LEU A 613 19.02 13.24 30.61
N LEU A 614 18.62 11.97 30.71
CA LEU A 614 17.22 11.56 30.65
C LEU A 614 16.49 11.66 32.00
N GLY A 615 17.23 11.88 33.10
CA GLY A 615 16.71 11.80 34.45
C GLY A 615 16.70 10.38 35.00
N ALA A 616 16.47 10.27 36.32
CA ALA A 616 16.31 9.00 37.01
C ALA A 616 15.05 8.25 36.51
N PRO A 617 15.08 6.90 36.46
CA PRO A 617 13.89 6.13 36.11
C PRO A 617 12.78 6.34 37.14
N ASP A 618 11.54 6.45 36.66
CA ASP A 618 10.34 6.51 37.50
C ASP A 618 9.99 5.12 38.09
N GLU A 619 8.90 5.04 38.86
CA GLU A 619 8.41 3.80 39.48
C GLU A 619 8.05 2.71 38.44
N ARG A 620 7.82 3.08 37.17
CA ARG A 620 7.52 2.17 36.05
C ARG A 620 8.77 1.81 35.24
N GLY A 621 9.93 2.37 35.57
CA GLY A 621 11.18 2.18 34.85
C GLY A 621 11.30 3.05 33.59
N GLU A 622 10.36 3.97 33.34
CA GLU A 622 10.41 4.93 32.25
C GLU A 622 11.20 6.17 32.66
N ARG A 623 11.94 6.75 31.71
CA ARG A 623 12.71 7.97 31.96
C ARG A 623 11.97 9.17 31.40
N PRO A 624 11.87 10.28 32.15
CA PRO A 624 11.12 11.47 31.73
C PRO A 624 11.75 12.18 30.52
N GLY A 625 13.04 11.96 30.24
CA GLY A 625 13.74 12.58 29.11
C GLY A 625 14.05 14.06 29.35
N THR A 626 14.90 14.64 28.49
CA THR A 626 15.18 16.09 28.51
C THR A 626 14.25 16.80 27.54
N ALA A 627 13.35 17.63 28.05
CA ALA A 627 12.51 18.50 27.21
C ALA A 627 13.16 19.88 27.06
N PHE A 628 13.14 20.42 25.84
CA PHE A 628 13.62 21.75 25.51
C PHE A 628 12.41 22.63 25.18
N ALA A 629 12.19 23.66 26.01
CA ALA A 629 11.00 24.50 25.91
C ALA A 629 11.00 25.44 24.69
N GLU A 630 12.18 25.72 24.15
CA GLU A 630 12.43 26.68 23.08
C GLU A 630 11.87 26.22 21.73
N ASN A 631 12.06 24.95 21.38
CA ASN A 631 11.63 24.37 20.10
C ASN A 631 10.75 23.12 20.25
N GLY A 632 10.40 22.73 21.47
CA GLY A 632 9.58 21.54 21.74
C GLY A 632 10.30 20.21 21.45
N MET A 633 11.62 20.20 21.29
CA MET A 633 12.35 18.94 21.13
C MET A 633 12.47 18.21 22.47
N ARG A 634 12.38 16.89 22.43
CA ARG A 634 12.54 16.01 23.60
C ARG A 634 13.54 14.91 23.29
N LEU A 635 14.61 14.87 24.08
CA LEU A 635 15.55 13.77 24.14
C LEU A 635 14.92 12.66 24.98
N PHE A 636 14.39 11.63 24.33
CA PHE A 636 13.68 10.55 25.00
C PHE A 636 14.55 9.32 25.25
N ASP A 637 15.60 9.12 24.45
CA ASP A 637 16.48 7.95 24.54
C ASP A 637 17.92 8.28 24.13
N LEU A 638 18.88 7.57 24.74
CA LEU A 638 20.31 7.73 24.53
C LEU A 638 21.02 6.38 24.53
N ASP A 639 21.82 6.18 23.49
CA ASP A 639 22.75 5.07 23.34
C ASP A 639 24.19 5.56 23.51
N LEU A 640 24.87 5.05 24.55
CA LEU A 640 26.31 5.21 24.73
C LEU A 640 27.02 4.15 23.89
N LEU A 641 27.56 4.54 22.74
CA LEU A 641 28.18 3.62 21.79
C LEU A 641 29.58 3.21 22.23
N GLU A 642 30.36 4.15 22.76
CA GLU A 642 31.76 3.93 23.07
C GLU A 642 32.26 4.90 24.15
N VAL A 643 33.11 4.38 25.04
CA VAL A 643 33.82 5.15 26.06
C VAL A 643 35.31 4.88 25.89
N GLU A 644 36.03 5.85 25.32
CA GLU A 644 37.49 5.76 25.15
C GLU A 644 38.18 6.61 26.21
N VAL A 645 39.09 6.00 26.97
CA VAL A 645 40.07 6.75 27.76
C VAL A 645 41.20 7.13 26.82
N GLN A 646 41.46 8.43 26.65
CA GLN A 646 42.45 8.88 25.65
C GLN A 646 43.90 8.58 26.07
N ASP A 647 44.14 8.42 27.38
CA ASP A 647 45.44 8.01 27.91
C ASP A 647 45.60 6.48 27.83
N ALA A 648 46.51 6.04 26.95
CA ALA A 648 46.78 4.61 26.71
C ALA A 648 47.35 3.89 27.95
N THR A 649 48.11 4.59 28.80
CA THR A 649 48.70 3.97 30.00
C THR A 649 47.63 3.64 31.04
N ILE A 650 46.73 4.59 31.28
CA ILE A 650 45.60 4.44 32.21
C ILE A 650 44.59 3.43 31.68
N ALA A 651 44.31 3.45 30.36
CA ALA A 651 43.46 2.45 29.72
C ALA A 651 44.00 1.01 29.92
N SER A 652 45.32 0.82 29.77
CA SER A 652 45.98 -0.48 30.00
C SER A 652 45.87 -0.91 31.46
N LEU A 653 46.14 -0.01 32.41
CA LEU A 653 46.02 -0.29 33.85
C LEU A 653 44.60 -0.70 34.24
N LEU A 654 43.57 0.01 33.74
CA LEU A 654 42.17 -0.35 33.98
C LEU A 654 41.80 -1.71 33.37
N SER A 655 42.34 -2.03 32.19
CA SER A 655 42.12 -3.33 31.55
C SER A 655 42.77 -4.47 32.36
N GLN A 656 44.00 -4.27 32.81
CA GLN A 656 44.70 -5.23 33.68
C GLN A 656 43.97 -5.43 35.02
N ALA A 657 43.52 -4.34 35.65
CA ALA A 657 42.73 -4.41 36.88
C ALA A 657 41.43 -5.20 36.67
N ARG A 658 40.70 -4.97 35.56
CA ARG A 658 39.50 -5.74 35.19
C ARG A 658 39.79 -7.22 34.99
N GLN A 659 40.85 -7.56 34.25
CA GLN A 659 41.27 -8.96 34.05
C GLN A 659 41.62 -9.64 35.37
N GLN A 660 42.32 -8.94 36.27
CA GLN A 660 42.69 -9.45 37.59
C GLN A 660 41.46 -9.67 38.48
N MET A 661 40.49 -8.75 38.46
CA MET A 661 39.21 -8.91 39.18
C MET A 661 38.40 -10.10 38.66
N VAL A 662 38.30 -10.27 37.35
CA VAL A 662 37.62 -11.44 36.75
C VAL A 662 38.31 -12.74 37.15
N ARG A 663 39.64 -12.77 37.09
CA ARG A 663 40.44 -13.93 37.51
C ARG A 663 40.19 -14.26 38.99
N SER A 664 40.24 -13.26 39.86
CA SER A 664 39.99 -13.43 41.30
C SER A 664 38.56 -13.94 41.57
N ASN A 665 37.56 -13.42 40.87
CA ASN A 665 36.17 -13.90 40.99
C ASN A 665 36.01 -15.35 40.52
N ILE A 666 36.70 -15.76 39.45
CA ILE A 666 36.70 -17.16 38.98
C ILE A 666 37.38 -18.07 40.00
N GLU A 667 38.54 -17.65 40.53
CA GLU A 667 39.27 -18.39 41.58
C GLU A 667 38.42 -18.54 42.85
N LEU A 668 37.73 -17.47 43.27
CA LEU A 668 36.84 -17.48 44.43
C LEU A 668 35.60 -18.36 44.19
N ALA A 669 34.97 -18.28 43.03
CA ALA A 669 33.86 -19.15 42.67
C ALA A 669 34.29 -20.62 42.57
N ALA A 670 35.50 -20.90 42.08
CA ALA A 670 36.08 -22.24 42.06
C ALA A 670 36.37 -22.77 43.47
N ALA A 671 36.90 -21.93 44.36
CA ALA A 671 37.13 -22.27 45.76
C ALA A 671 35.80 -22.50 46.50
N GLN A 672 34.77 -21.69 46.26
CA GLN A 672 33.43 -21.88 46.82
C GLN A 672 32.80 -23.20 46.36
N ARG A 673 32.87 -23.52 45.05
CA ARG A 673 32.38 -24.81 44.52
C ARG A 673 33.11 -26.01 45.11
N LYS A 674 34.43 -25.90 45.31
CA LYS A 674 35.23 -26.95 45.98
C LYS A 674 34.79 -27.15 47.43
N LEU A 675 34.66 -26.06 48.19
CA LEU A 675 34.20 -26.10 49.59
C LEU A 675 32.79 -26.70 49.70
N GLU A 676 31.88 -26.34 48.81
CA GLU A 676 30.54 -26.92 48.76
C GLU A 676 30.55 -28.41 48.41
N ALA A 677 31.40 -28.84 47.47
CA ALA A 677 31.56 -30.25 47.13
C ALA A 677 32.15 -31.06 48.29
N GLU A 678 33.16 -30.54 48.98
CA GLU A 678 33.75 -31.15 50.18
C GLU A 678 32.74 -31.25 51.32
N ARG A 679 31.97 -30.18 51.59
CA ARG A 679 30.87 -30.22 52.59
C ARG A 679 29.84 -31.29 52.27
N ARG A 680 29.44 -31.43 50.99
CA ARG A 680 28.50 -32.47 50.56
C ARG A 680 29.10 -33.87 50.73
N LEU A 681 30.36 -34.07 50.37
CA LEU A 681 31.06 -35.34 50.57
C LEU A 681 31.15 -35.72 52.05
N GLU A 682 31.56 -34.79 52.93
CA GLU A 682 31.59 -35.03 54.37
C GLU A 682 30.21 -35.36 54.94
N SER A 683 29.15 -34.68 54.49
CA SER A 683 27.79 -35.00 54.93
C SER A 683 27.35 -36.41 54.55
N LEU A 684 27.65 -36.85 53.32
CA LEU A 684 27.36 -38.22 52.87
C LEU A 684 28.19 -39.27 53.62
N VAL A 685 29.46 -38.96 53.95
CA VAL A 685 30.31 -39.84 54.77
C VAL A 685 29.74 -39.99 56.18
N ARG A 686 29.27 -38.90 56.80
CA ARG A 686 28.63 -38.94 58.12
C ARG A 686 27.32 -39.72 58.09
N GLU A 687 26.48 -39.51 57.08
CA GLU A 687 25.23 -40.27 56.89
C GLU A 687 25.52 -41.77 56.71
N ARG A 688 26.48 -42.12 55.86
CA ARG A 688 26.89 -43.52 55.66
C ARG A 688 27.38 -44.16 56.96
N ALA A 689 28.25 -43.47 57.71
CA ALA A 689 28.75 -43.97 58.99
C ALA A 689 27.62 -44.14 60.03
N SER A 690 26.61 -43.25 60.03
CA SER A 690 25.44 -43.37 60.90
C SER A 690 24.57 -44.58 60.54
N ILE A 691 24.32 -44.82 59.24
CA ILE A 691 23.57 -45.98 58.76
C ILE A 691 24.32 -47.28 59.06
N GLU A 692 25.64 -47.31 58.86
CA GLU A 692 26.48 -48.46 59.20
C GLU A 692 26.45 -48.75 60.72
N ALA A 693 26.50 -47.72 61.57
CA ALA A 693 26.40 -47.86 63.02
C ALA A 693 25.00 -48.34 63.48
N GLU A 694 23.93 -47.81 62.90
CA GLU A 694 22.56 -48.27 63.16
C GLU A 694 22.37 -49.73 62.74
N THR A 695 22.92 -50.11 61.58
CA THR A 695 22.88 -51.50 61.09
C THR A 695 23.64 -52.45 62.01
N ALA A 696 24.84 -52.06 62.45
CA ALA A 696 25.64 -52.84 63.40
C ALA A 696 24.96 -52.97 64.77
N SER A 697 24.35 -51.90 65.27
CA SER A 697 23.56 -51.93 66.52
C SER A 697 22.34 -52.85 66.38
N HIS A 698 21.66 -52.82 65.23
CA HIS A 698 20.52 -53.69 64.95
C HIS A 698 20.93 -55.16 64.88
N GLN A 699 22.07 -55.48 64.25
CA GLN A 699 22.63 -56.83 64.22
C GLN A 699 22.99 -57.33 65.63
N ALA A 700 23.73 -56.53 66.40
CA ALA A 700 24.11 -56.87 67.78
C ALA A 700 22.87 -57.07 68.68
N ARG A 701 21.80 -56.29 68.48
CA ARG A 701 20.54 -56.47 69.21
C ARG A 701 19.87 -57.81 68.88
N LEU A 702 19.81 -58.19 67.60
CA LEU A 702 19.26 -59.48 67.18
C LEU A 702 20.07 -60.65 67.73
N GLU A 703 21.40 -60.57 67.72
CA GLU A 703 22.28 -61.57 68.32
C GLU A 703 22.05 -61.67 69.84
N ARG A 704 21.92 -60.54 70.54
CA ARG A 704 21.61 -60.53 71.98
C ARG A 704 20.26 -61.19 72.28
N GLU A 705 19.24 -60.92 71.47
CA GLU A 705 17.92 -61.57 71.62
C GLU A 705 17.97 -63.07 71.34
N GLN A 706 18.80 -63.52 70.39
CA GLN A 706 19.03 -64.95 70.13
C GLN A 706 19.73 -65.62 71.33
N ILE A 707 20.79 -65.00 71.85
CA ILE A 707 21.53 -65.50 73.02
C ILE A 707 20.64 -65.50 74.28
N GLU A 708 19.81 -64.48 74.50
CA GLU A 708 18.86 -64.44 75.61
C GLU A 708 17.86 -65.61 75.53
N ARG A 709 17.33 -65.91 74.34
CA ARG A 709 16.45 -67.07 74.12
C ARG A 709 17.16 -68.39 74.41
N GLU A 710 18.38 -68.57 73.91
CA GLU A 710 19.17 -69.77 74.21
C GLU A 710 19.47 -69.90 75.70
N LEU A 711 19.83 -68.81 76.38
CA LEU A 711 20.10 -68.78 77.80
C LEU A 711 18.84 -69.14 78.61
N THR A 712 17.66 -68.60 78.26
CA THR A 712 16.40 -68.95 78.93
C THR A 712 16.11 -70.44 78.81
N LEU A 713 16.27 -71.02 77.62
CA LEU A 713 16.05 -72.44 77.38
C LEU A 713 17.05 -73.31 78.15
N ASN A 714 18.30 -72.86 78.28
CA ASN A 714 19.33 -73.52 79.08
C ASN A 714 19.07 -73.42 80.59
N LEU A 715 18.60 -72.28 81.10
CA LEU A 715 18.21 -72.11 82.50
C LEU A 715 17.01 -73.00 82.86
N GLU A 716 16.01 -73.11 81.97
CA GLU A 716 14.88 -74.03 82.15
C GLU A 716 15.36 -75.50 82.20
N ARG A 717 16.31 -75.89 81.33
CA ARG A 717 16.93 -77.22 81.39
C ARG A 717 17.70 -77.45 82.69
N LEU A 718 18.50 -76.48 83.14
CA LEU A 718 19.28 -76.57 84.38
C LEU A 718 18.40 -76.63 85.62
N THR A 719 17.32 -75.85 85.67
CA THR A 719 16.36 -75.84 86.77
C THR A 719 15.58 -77.16 86.84
N ALA A 720 15.18 -77.73 85.70
CA ALA A 720 14.59 -79.06 85.66
C ALA A 720 15.57 -80.13 86.19
N ALA A 721 16.84 -80.08 85.75
CA ALA A 721 17.87 -81.02 86.20
C ALA A 721 18.19 -80.89 87.70
N THR A 722 18.25 -79.67 88.25
CA THR A 722 18.48 -79.47 89.70
C THR A 722 17.29 -79.94 90.53
N ARG A 723 16.06 -79.76 90.03
CA ARG A 723 14.85 -80.26 90.70
C ARG A 723 14.87 -81.79 90.79
N GLU A 724 15.15 -82.47 89.68
CA GLU A 724 15.33 -83.93 89.65
C GLU A 724 16.45 -84.39 90.60
N HIS A 725 17.57 -83.67 90.63
CA HIS A 725 18.70 -84.02 91.49
C HIS A 725 18.38 -83.83 92.99
N SER A 726 17.62 -82.80 93.34
CA SER A 726 17.18 -82.52 94.72
C SER A 726 16.19 -83.56 95.23
N GLU A 727 15.25 -84.01 94.37
CA GLU A 727 14.30 -85.07 94.70
C GLU A 727 15.01 -86.42 94.89
N ARG A 728 16.04 -86.72 94.07
CA ARG A 728 16.93 -87.88 94.29
C ARG A 728 17.63 -87.83 95.64
N LEU A 729 18.22 -86.69 96.01
CA LEU A 729 18.93 -86.51 97.28
C LEU A 729 18.00 -86.66 98.48
N ALA A 730 16.79 -86.08 98.43
CA ALA A 730 15.79 -86.23 99.49
C ALA A 730 15.35 -87.70 99.65
N ALA A 731 15.14 -88.42 98.54
CA ALA A 731 14.83 -89.85 98.58
C ALA A 731 15.99 -90.70 99.12
N GLN A 732 17.23 -90.25 98.96
CA GLN A 732 18.42 -90.94 99.47
C GLN A 732 18.61 -90.70 100.98
N GLN A 733 18.43 -89.47 101.46
CA GLN A 733 18.44 -89.15 102.89
C GLN A 733 17.35 -89.88 103.68
N ALA A 734 16.16 -90.06 103.08
CA ALA A 734 15.10 -90.86 103.68
C ALA A 734 15.47 -92.35 103.81
N LYS A 735 16.26 -92.89 102.89
CA LYS A 735 16.77 -94.28 102.98
C LYS A 735 17.85 -94.43 104.05
N ASP A 736 18.74 -93.44 104.16
CA ASP A 736 19.84 -93.48 105.14
C ASP A 736 19.32 -93.35 106.59
N ALA A 737 18.29 -92.53 106.84
CA ALA A 737 17.66 -92.42 108.16
C ALA A 737 17.02 -93.74 108.66
N VAL A 738 16.50 -94.57 107.74
CA VAL A 738 15.97 -95.91 108.08
C VAL A 738 17.11 -96.89 108.39
N ALA A 739 18.26 -96.75 107.72
CA ALA A 739 19.44 -97.58 107.97
C ALA A 739 20.11 -97.28 109.31
N ASP A 740 20.11 -96.01 109.75
CA ASP A 740 20.67 -95.59 111.04
C ASP A 740 19.87 -96.14 112.23
N ALA A 741 18.52 -96.13 112.16
CA ALA A 741 17.67 -96.75 113.18
C ALA A 741 17.92 -98.27 113.33
N GLY A 742 18.25 -98.95 112.22
CA GLY A 742 18.65 -100.35 112.24
C GLY A 742 20.03 -100.61 112.88
N HIS A 743 20.98 -99.68 112.70
CA HIS A 743 22.32 -99.75 113.30
C HIS A 743 22.28 -99.52 114.81
N GLU A 744 21.46 -98.58 115.29
CA GLU A 744 21.31 -98.28 116.72
C GLU A 744 20.76 -99.49 117.51
N ALA A 745 19.72 -100.15 116.97
CA ALA A 745 19.14 -101.37 117.56
C ALA A 745 20.09 -102.60 117.52
N SER A 746 21.12 -102.59 116.66
CA SER A 746 22.15 -103.63 116.58
C SER A 746 23.28 -103.40 117.60
N LEU A 747 23.68 -102.13 117.81
CA LEU A 747 24.68 -101.75 118.81
C LEU A 747 24.21 -102.00 120.24
N GLU A 748 22.93 -101.75 120.53
CA GLU A 748 22.36 -101.97 121.86
C GLU A 748 22.30 -103.46 122.24
N ARG A 749 22.04 -104.34 121.26
CA ARG A 749 22.15 -105.80 121.42
C ARG A 749 23.57 -106.25 121.71
N LYS A 750 24.58 -105.68 121.02
CA LYS A 750 25.99 -105.99 121.28
C LYS A 750 26.44 -105.54 122.68
N ARG A 751 25.95 -104.39 123.15
CA ARG A 751 26.29 -103.86 124.48
C ARG A 751 25.82 -104.78 125.61
N LYS A 752 24.58 -105.27 125.53
CA LYS A 752 24.03 -106.23 126.51
C LYS A 752 24.77 -107.57 126.54
N ASN A 753 25.22 -108.07 125.39
CA ASN A 753 26.03 -109.30 125.35
C ASN A 753 27.41 -109.11 125.99
N ALA A 754 28.08 -107.99 125.73
CA ALA A 754 29.39 -107.72 126.32
C ALA A 754 29.32 -107.54 127.86
N GLU A 755 28.25 -106.94 128.39
CA GLU A 755 28.01 -106.85 129.84
C GLU A 755 27.79 -108.22 130.48
N PHE A 756 27.09 -109.13 129.78
CA PHE A 756 26.90 -110.51 130.24
C PHE A 756 28.23 -111.29 130.28
N GLU A 757 29.05 -111.17 129.24
CA GLU A 757 30.38 -111.80 129.18
C GLU A 757 31.30 -111.30 130.29
N ARG A 758 31.31 -109.99 130.56
CA ARG A 758 32.11 -109.41 131.65
C ARG A 758 31.73 -109.97 133.03
N GLY A 759 30.43 -110.18 133.28
CA GLY A 759 29.94 -110.77 134.53
C GLY A 759 30.37 -112.23 134.72
N VAL A 760 30.43 -113.02 133.64
CA VAL A 760 30.95 -114.40 133.68
C VAL A 760 32.45 -114.42 133.98
N GLU A 761 33.20 -113.47 133.42
CA GLU A 761 34.65 -113.40 133.56
C GLU A 761 35.09 -112.95 134.97
N GLU A 762 34.38 -112.00 135.58
CA GLU A 762 34.58 -111.62 136.99
C GLU A 762 34.36 -112.80 137.95
N ALA A 763 33.32 -113.62 137.70
CA ALA A 763 33.05 -114.81 138.51
C ALA A 763 34.14 -115.88 138.37
N LEU A 764 34.66 -116.09 137.16
CA LEU A 764 35.77 -117.01 136.90
C LEU A 764 37.08 -116.53 137.54
N GLN A 765 37.37 -115.23 137.53
CA GLN A 765 38.55 -114.69 138.20
C GLN A 765 38.48 -114.83 139.73
N HIS A 766 37.30 -114.64 140.33
CA HIS A 766 37.10 -114.89 141.75
C HIS A 766 37.39 -116.36 142.13
N LEU A 767 36.93 -117.31 141.31
CA LEU A 767 37.23 -118.73 141.49
C LEU A 767 38.73 -119.03 141.33
N ARG A 768 39.40 -118.36 140.38
CA ARG A 768 40.84 -118.50 140.10
C ARG A 768 41.70 -118.03 141.26
N VAL A 769 41.37 -116.89 141.87
CA VAL A 769 42.10 -116.35 143.04
C VAL A 769 41.95 -117.29 144.24
N ALA A 770 40.77 -117.87 144.45
CA ALA A 770 40.56 -118.86 145.51
C ALA A 770 41.43 -120.12 145.32
N LEU A 771 41.49 -120.64 144.08
CA LEU A 771 42.29 -121.81 143.75
C LEU A 771 43.81 -121.56 143.90
N ILE A 772 44.30 -120.41 143.45
CA ILE A 772 45.71 -120.02 143.58
C ILE A 772 46.11 -119.80 145.04
N SER A 773 45.21 -119.29 145.89
CA SER A 773 45.47 -119.17 147.33
C SER A 773 45.62 -120.55 148.02
N ALA A 774 44.83 -121.54 147.59
CA ALA A 774 44.95 -122.91 148.07
C ALA A 774 46.22 -123.61 147.52
N GLU A 775 46.57 -123.38 146.25
CA GLU A 775 47.78 -123.93 145.63
C GLU A 775 49.06 -123.32 146.22
N THR A 776 49.09 -122.02 146.51
CA THR A 776 50.25 -121.37 147.15
C THR A 776 50.44 -121.85 148.60
N GLN A 777 49.37 -122.07 149.36
CA GLN A 777 49.46 -122.75 150.67
C GLN A 777 50.00 -124.18 150.56
N ALA A 778 49.60 -124.93 149.52
CA ALA A 778 50.11 -126.28 149.28
C ALA A 778 51.57 -126.31 148.78
N THR A 779 52.02 -125.26 148.08
CA THR A 779 53.37 -125.20 147.48
C THR A 779 54.42 -124.68 148.47
N VAL A 780 54.05 -123.82 149.42
CA VAL A 780 54.90 -123.47 150.59
C VAL A 780 55.17 -124.72 151.45
N GLN A 781 54.20 -125.63 151.56
CA GLN A 781 54.40 -126.93 152.22
C GLN A 781 55.32 -127.88 151.42
N ARG A 782 55.42 -127.76 150.09
CA ARG A 782 56.29 -128.60 149.23
C ARG A 782 57.71 -128.05 149.05
N LEU A 783 57.90 -126.74 148.99
CA LEU A 783 59.23 -126.11 148.84
C LEU A 783 60.08 -126.15 150.10
N GLY A 784 59.51 -126.52 151.26
CA GLY A 784 60.29 -126.90 152.44
C GLY A 784 61.02 -128.25 152.33
N ALA A 785 60.80 -129.03 151.26
CA ALA A 785 61.24 -130.43 151.19
C ALA A 785 62.35 -130.77 150.17
N VAL A 786 62.80 -129.87 149.27
CA VAL A 786 63.77 -130.25 148.21
C VAL A 786 64.72 -129.10 147.86
N GLN A 787 66.00 -129.20 148.28
CA GLN A 787 67.05 -128.18 148.11
C GLN A 787 68.38 -128.74 147.55
N GLU A 788 68.38 -129.68 146.58
CA GLU A 788 69.64 -130.16 145.95
C GLU A 788 69.55 -130.36 144.41
N GLY A 789 70.43 -129.64 143.64
CA GLY A 789 71.12 -130.21 142.45
C GLY A 789 70.75 -129.82 140.99
N PHE A 790 70.66 -128.54 140.56
CA PHE A 790 70.37 -128.19 139.13
C PHE A 790 71.39 -127.24 138.43
N SER A 791 72.65 -127.22 138.89
CA SER A 791 73.69 -126.32 138.35
C SER A 791 74.51 -126.86 137.17
N GLU A 792 74.26 -128.08 136.66
CA GLU A 792 75.15 -128.70 135.65
C GLU A 792 74.68 -128.63 134.18
N ALA A 793 73.42 -128.29 133.89
CA ALA A 793 72.91 -128.33 132.51
C ALA A 793 73.34 -127.14 131.63
N LEU A 794 73.98 -126.11 132.19
CA LEU A 794 74.20 -124.81 131.54
C LEU A 794 75.53 -124.62 130.79
N LEU A 795 76.38 -125.64 130.63
CA LEU A 795 77.72 -125.48 130.04
C LEU A 795 77.96 -126.19 128.69
N ALA A 796 76.98 -126.86 128.10
CA ALA A 796 77.23 -127.89 127.08
C ALA A 796 77.00 -127.53 125.60
N LEU A 797 77.01 -126.27 125.13
CA LEU A 797 76.92 -126.05 123.67
C LEU A 797 77.55 -124.75 123.14
N GLY A 798 78.85 -124.58 123.38
CA GLY A 798 79.72 -123.74 122.54
C GLY A 798 80.80 -124.62 121.92
N ASN A 799 80.82 -124.74 120.58
CA ASN A 799 82.06 -124.88 119.80
C ASN A 799 81.85 -124.69 118.29
N GLN A 800 82.88 -124.13 117.66
CA GLN A 800 82.98 -123.53 116.33
C GLN A 800 82.90 -124.55 115.18
N GLU A 801 81.83 -124.51 114.37
CA GLU A 801 81.90 -124.84 112.91
C GLU A 801 80.58 -124.57 112.17
N THR A 802 79.44 -124.47 112.87
CA THR A 802 78.13 -124.10 112.27
C THR A 802 78.08 -122.65 111.79
N LEU A 803 78.94 -121.78 112.30
CA LEU A 803 79.01 -120.37 111.95
C LEU A 803 79.49 -120.10 110.51
N VAL A 804 80.22 -121.02 109.88
CA VAL A 804 80.73 -120.78 108.50
C VAL A 804 79.72 -121.21 107.44
N LYS A 805 78.88 -122.22 107.70
CA LYS A 805 77.84 -122.66 106.74
C LYS A 805 76.51 -121.92 106.86
N VAL A 806 76.18 -121.39 108.05
CA VAL A 806 75.01 -120.50 108.21
C VAL A 806 75.26 -119.12 107.60
N ALA A 807 76.53 -118.70 107.53
CA ALA A 807 76.92 -117.44 106.88
C ALA A 807 76.79 -117.46 105.34
N ASP A 808 76.99 -118.60 104.68
CA ASP A 808 76.82 -118.71 103.21
C ASP A 808 75.35 -118.85 102.77
N ALA A 809 74.45 -119.32 103.64
CA ALA A 809 73.03 -119.50 103.32
C ALA A 809 72.15 -118.25 103.57
N LEU A 810 72.70 -117.19 104.16
CA LEU A 810 71.95 -115.99 104.56
C LEU A 810 72.61 -114.71 104.02
N SER A 811 72.59 -114.54 102.69
CA SER A 811 72.81 -113.23 102.06
C SER A 811 71.52 -112.69 101.42
N VAL A 812 71.33 -111.38 101.62
CA VAL A 812 70.10 -110.59 101.42
C VAL A 812 69.61 -110.52 99.96
N GLN A 813 70.35 -111.08 98.99
CA GLN A 813 69.96 -111.06 97.58
C GLN A 813 68.88 -112.08 97.18
N GLN A 814 68.52 -113.08 98.02
CA GLN A 814 67.44 -114.04 97.68
C GLN A 814 66.07 -113.75 98.33
N LEU A 815 65.98 -112.87 99.33
CA LEU A 815 64.72 -112.58 100.05
C LEU A 815 63.81 -111.55 99.37
N LEU A 816 64.31 -110.86 98.33
CA LEU A 816 63.49 -110.13 97.35
C LEU A 816 62.70 -111.08 96.42
N GLY A 817 62.78 -112.40 96.63
CA GLY A 817 62.07 -113.42 95.87
C GLY A 817 60.72 -113.88 96.43
N GLY A 818 60.23 -113.36 97.57
CA GLY A 818 58.82 -113.49 98.00
C GLY A 818 58.20 -114.90 97.97
N ARG A 819 59.01 -115.95 98.00
CA ARG A 819 58.61 -117.37 98.10
C ARG A 819 58.56 -117.81 99.56
N ASN A 820 57.70 -118.79 99.84
CA ASN A 820 57.37 -119.27 101.18
C ASN A 820 58.44 -120.22 101.80
N LEU A 821 58.51 -120.20 103.14
CA LEU A 821 59.39 -121.00 104.01
C LEU A 821 59.48 -122.52 103.74
N PRO A 822 58.43 -123.24 103.29
CA PRO A 822 58.52 -124.67 103.00
C PRO A 822 59.44 -125.00 101.82
N GLU A 823 59.63 -124.07 100.86
CA GLU A 823 60.54 -124.27 99.71
C GLU A 823 62.03 -124.13 100.10
N VAL A 824 62.33 -123.38 101.17
CA VAL A 824 63.69 -123.17 101.68
C VAL A 824 64.18 -124.40 102.44
N VAL A 825 63.27 -125.04 103.19
CA VAL A 825 63.57 -126.27 103.95
C VAL A 825 63.85 -127.45 102.99
N THR A 826 63.15 -127.55 101.87
CA THR A 826 63.42 -128.59 100.85
C THR A 826 64.81 -128.47 100.21
N ARG A 827 65.34 -127.25 100.02
CA ARG A 827 66.66 -127.05 99.40
C ARG A 827 67.84 -127.32 100.34
N VAL A 828 67.66 -127.10 101.65
CA VAL A 828 68.71 -127.39 102.66
C VAL A 828 68.98 -128.90 102.74
N PHE A 829 67.98 -129.71 102.42
CA PHE A 829 68.06 -131.17 102.50
C PHE A 829 68.14 -131.87 101.15
N GLU A 830 68.14 -131.15 100.02
CA GLU A 830 68.45 -131.71 98.68
C GLU A 830 69.87 -132.31 98.68
N ASN A 831 69.99 -133.56 98.23
CA ASN A 831 71.21 -134.40 98.26
C ASN A 831 71.71 -134.84 99.66
N THR A 832 70.93 -134.63 100.72
CA THR A 832 71.16 -135.30 102.01
C THR A 832 70.31 -136.57 102.09
N PRO A 833 70.75 -137.61 102.82
CA PRO A 833 69.99 -138.86 102.95
C PRO A 833 68.59 -138.71 103.58
N LEU A 834 68.20 -137.52 104.03
CA LEU A 834 66.89 -137.21 104.62
C LEU A 834 65.83 -136.75 103.59
N ASP A 835 66.21 -136.54 102.32
CA ASP A 835 65.31 -136.05 101.26
C ASP A 835 64.13 -137.00 100.98
N THR A 836 64.36 -138.32 101.08
CA THR A 836 63.31 -139.34 100.88
C THR A 836 62.26 -139.38 102.01
N VAL A 837 62.63 -138.99 103.23
CA VAL A 837 61.71 -138.96 104.40
C VAL A 837 60.77 -137.75 104.31
N MET A 838 61.24 -136.62 103.81
CA MET A 838 60.39 -135.43 103.69
C MET A 838 59.33 -135.56 102.59
N ARG A 839 59.63 -136.26 101.49
CA ARG A 839 58.65 -136.49 100.42
C ARG A 839 57.48 -137.39 100.86
N THR A 840 57.72 -138.32 101.78
CA THR A 840 56.69 -139.24 102.30
C THR A 840 55.78 -138.61 103.36
N VAL A 841 56.25 -137.59 104.10
CA VAL A 841 55.41 -136.84 105.05
C VAL A 841 54.41 -135.93 104.34
N GLN A 842 54.77 -135.39 103.17
CA GLN A 842 53.90 -134.52 102.39
C GLN A 842 52.74 -135.28 101.73
N GLU A 843 52.95 -136.51 101.23
CA GLU A 843 51.87 -137.33 100.65
C GLU A 843 50.84 -137.82 101.68
N ARG A 844 51.19 -137.88 102.98
CA ARG A 844 50.26 -138.30 104.05
C ARG A 844 49.37 -137.20 104.62
N ALA A 845 49.70 -135.91 104.44
CA ALA A 845 48.86 -134.82 104.97
C ALA A 845 47.66 -134.47 104.06
N ALA A 846 47.67 -134.89 102.78
CA ALA A 846 46.68 -134.48 101.78
C ALA A 846 45.50 -135.46 101.56
N VAL A 847 45.41 -136.61 102.25
CA VAL A 847 44.46 -137.70 101.92
C VAL A 847 43.53 -138.14 103.08
N VAL A 848 43.47 -137.42 104.20
CA VAL A 848 42.57 -137.80 105.34
C VAL A 848 41.49 -136.75 105.61
N HIS A 849 40.32 -137.00 105.02
CA HIS A 849 38.96 -136.57 105.41
C HIS A 849 38.33 -135.28 104.84
N THR A 850 38.00 -135.36 103.55
CA THR A 850 36.66 -135.07 103.01
C THR A 850 35.69 -136.25 103.28
N ASN A 851 34.48 -136.03 103.84
CA ASN A 851 33.19 -136.59 103.38
C ASN A 851 31.98 -136.31 104.31
N GLY A 852 30.88 -135.85 103.68
CA GLY A 852 29.50 -135.73 104.21
C GLY A 852 28.98 -134.27 104.16
N GLN A 853 28.42 -133.68 103.08
CA GLN A 853 27.30 -134.08 102.18
C GLN A 853 26.02 -134.48 102.95
N SER A 854 24.77 -134.12 102.63
CA SER A 854 24.10 -133.49 101.47
C SER A 854 22.69 -132.98 101.91
N GLY A 855 22.06 -131.99 101.27
CA GLY A 855 21.05 -132.17 100.19
C GLY A 855 19.76 -131.39 100.52
N ARG A 856 18.75 -131.13 99.67
CA ARG A 856 18.55 -131.00 98.20
C ARG A 856 17.05 -130.55 98.05
N VAL A 857 16.73 -129.64 97.10
CA VAL A 857 15.44 -129.56 96.30
C VAL A 857 14.15 -129.13 97.07
N THR A 858 13.18 -128.31 96.59
CA THR A 858 12.43 -128.26 95.31
C THR A 858 11.70 -126.91 95.12
N THR A 859 11.46 -126.59 93.84
CA THR A 859 10.42 -125.75 93.17
C THR A 859 9.18 -125.25 93.92
N VAL A 860 8.63 -124.09 93.52
CA VAL A 860 7.30 -123.89 92.87
C VAL A 860 7.07 -122.39 92.55
N SER A 861 6.21 -122.19 91.55
CA SER A 861 5.77 -121.07 90.70
C SER A 861 5.22 -119.76 91.30
N ASP A 862 5.33 -118.73 90.45
CA ASP A 862 4.42 -117.62 90.12
C ASP A 862 3.89 -116.67 91.20
N SER A 863 4.32 -115.40 91.09
CA SER A 863 3.50 -114.30 90.55
C SER A 863 4.38 -113.21 89.96
#